data_AF-A0A7C6B132-F1
#
_entry.id   AF-A0A7C6B132-F1
#
_cell.length_a   1.000
_cell.length_b   1.000
_cell.length_c   1.000
_cell.angle_alpha   90.00
_cell.angle_beta   90.00
_cell.angle_gamma   90.00
#
_symmetry.space_group_name_H-M   'P 1'
#
loop_
_entity.id
_entity.type
_entity.pdbx_description
1 polymer ?
#
loop_
_entity_poly.entity_id
_entity_poly.type
_entity_poly.pdbx_seq_one_letter_code
_entity_poly.pdbx_strand_id
1 'polypeptide(L)'
;MPSILVFVLLNAGLQIEALAESQWVVPNQVPFQQSTEVNPQREQPAAPPGESGPSSKQGESKTSGDLPQRQTSVQIRTTLDARLKLALQRARPSNAQPVELGIIAQKCPSAETRQKAVTTFWQVARVAITIDFVTEALSELESIQARPNDQVTLDSVKQLYMARLYEYRGDLQASMTSLSEIVGAGVDQQPLFPDDIPHTGGYSTQLERLYKEAPPLALRRVHEMIPLARQSVYLHFGAGQSSRDAWLAFKEAYDAQRTDLWTVLTCWRLWVEEQIRLAEAIETYNRLILEYVVTSGHGHIDSESFVRMLLEDGARRVISGANRSTSDTQMKSDRPTGGENGSTVPVDPRQWSLVNSEIAAIFAKVTDSGSRLPLFSPVEQKQGRCPGLFVSTSAEHEGWVQSGLSTPYFLTLPQSSAGVFVQKLAEQSFKAGEIALAESNRGEKVPLDSQFLKNKHRQDRVRLYWDVAVAQGRYCVLVQYSAALSEVFPILLSRWNEPRVAEEMLQLQAFRRIADAALEDAHLEMVKKGFQLLEITGKTNGVQPIASTVPYVGEYDTKFEQVKRLLTYTARATAVRATYELSASYAALCQKGLALNAADQSRVAAAGRFLQGQLGIMPLLQAIQLQCEIWLDFIELTGRYNQLIADYVALVRPDLNETEFLTAIGIVPQ
;
A
#
# COMPACT_ATOMS: atom_id res chain seq x y z
N MET A 1 3.81 11.29 17.50
CA MET A 1 3.08 11.78 16.33
C MET A 1 2.85 10.59 15.41
N PRO A 2 1.63 10.03 15.43
CA PRO A 2 0.89 9.90 14.19
C PRO A 2 -0.55 10.41 14.31
N SER A 3 -1.14 10.62 13.14
CA SER A 3 -2.29 11.47 12.84
C SER A 3 -3.63 10.82 13.19
N ILE A 4 -4.09 10.97 14.43
CA ILE A 4 -5.51 10.88 14.77
C ILE A 4 -5.80 11.99 15.79
N LEU A 5 -6.38 13.10 15.32
CA LEU A 5 -7.09 14.00 16.21
C LEU A 5 -8.46 14.30 15.61
N VAL A 6 -9.42 13.59 16.18
CA VAL A 6 -10.83 13.96 16.26
C VAL A 6 -10.92 15.46 16.52
N PHE A 7 -11.55 16.18 15.61
CA PHE A 7 -11.88 17.59 15.75
C PHE A 7 -12.75 17.79 17.00
N VAL A 8 -12.13 18.29 18.08
CA VAL A 8 -12.82 18.98 19.17
C VAL A 8 -12.31 20.42 19.14
N LEU A 9 -13.24 21.35 18.87
CA LEU A 9 -13.08 22.80 18.84
C LEU A 9 -12.24 23.33 20.00
N LEU A 10 -11.25 24.19 19.72
CA LEU A 10 -10.82 25.25 20.64
C LEU A 10 -10.25 26.44 19.85
N ASN A 11 -11.02 27.53 19.88
CA ASN A 11 -10.65 28.89 19.52
C ASN A 11 -9.58 29.39 20.51
N ALA A 12 -8.41 29.80 20.01
CA ALA A 12 -7.52 30.73 20.72
C ALA A 12 -6.68 31.49 19.69
N GLY A 13 -7.02 32.77 19.50
CA GLY A 13 -6.31 33.67 18.62
C GLY A 13 -4.91 33.99 19.15
N LEU A 14 -3.93 33.94 18.25
CA LEU A 14 -2.61 34.54 18.44
C LEU A 14 -2.16 35.10 17.09
N GLN A 15 -2.03 36.42 17.05
CA GLN A 15 -1.42 37.17 15.96
C GLN A 15 0.08 36.83 15.88
N ILE A 16 0.58 36.53 14.68
CA ILE A 16 2.01 36.62 14.38
C ILE A 16 2.17 37.42 13.09
N GLU A 17 2.95 38.49 13.21
CA GLU A 17 3.32 39.45 12.17
C GLU A 17 4.28 38.86 11.12
N ALA A 18 4.34 39.57 10.01
CA ALA A 18 4.89 39.17 8.71
C ALA A 18 6.41 39.00 8.65
N LEU A 19 6.85 38.09 7.77
CA LEU A 19 8.14 38.18 7.09
C LEU A 19 7.94 37.93 5.59
N ALA A 20 8.61 38.77 4.81
CA ALA A 20 8.36 39.08 3.41
C ALA A 20 8.97 38.08 2.42
N GLU A 21 8.21 37.87 1.35
CA GLU A 21 8.60 37.85 -0.07
C GLU A 21 9.72 36.92 -0.55
N SER A 22 9.31 35.83 -1.22
CA SER A 22 10.00 35.33 -2.41
C SER A 22 9.00 35.20 -3.56
N GLN A 23 9.37 35.78 -4.70
CA GLN A 23 8.52 35.96 -5.87
C GLN A 23 8.23 34.63 -6.58
N TRP A 24 7.01 34.12 -6.41
CA TRP A 24 6.42 33.16 -7.33
C TRP A 24 5.36 33.87 -8.16
N VAL A 25 5.55 33.87 -9.48
CA VAL A 25 4.66 34.48 -10.46
C VAL A 25 3.34 33.70 -10.49
N VAL A 26 2.25 34.37 -10.11
CA VAL A 26 0.87 33.91 -10.27
C VAL A 26 0.43 34.23 -11.71
N PRO A 27 -0.03 33.27 -12.53
CA PRO A 27 -0.62 33.59 -13.82
C PRO A 27 -2.02 34.23 -13.66
N ASN A 28 -2.23 35.29 -14.43
CA ASN A 28 -3.37 36.20 -14.42
C ASN A 28 -4.75 35.54 -14.51
N GLN A 29 -5.68 36.11 -13.74
CA GLN A 29 -7.12 36.01 -13.89
C GLN A 29 -7.56 36.68 -15.20
N VAL A 30 -8.43 36.01 -15.97
CA VAL A 30 -9.13 36.59 -17.12
C VAL A 30 -10.47 37.16 -16.63
N PRO A 31 -10.83 38.41 -16.97
CA PRO A 31 -12.16 38.94 -16.68
C PRO A 31 -13.12 38.48 -17.78
N PHE A 32 -14.28 37.94 -17.41
CA PHE A 32 -15.38 37.80 -18.36
C PHE A 32 -16.67 38.43 -17.86
N GLN A 33 -17.24 39.21 -18.77
CA GLN A 33 -18.31 40.19 -18.58
C GLN A 33 -19.69 39.53 -18.49
N GLN A 34 -20.56 40.22 -17.77
CA GLN A 34 -22.01 40.04 -17.73
C GLN A 34 -22.66 40.29 -19.11
N SER A 35 -23.70 39.52 -19.45
CA SER A 35 -24.93 40.01 -20.10
C SER A 35 -26.05 38.95 -20.10
N THR A 36 -27.04 39.19 -19.24
CA THR A 36 -28.51 39.28 -19.46
C THR A 36 -29.31 38.38 -20.43
N GLU A 37 -30.49 37.98 -19.90
CA GLU A 37 -31.85 37.90 -20.50
C GLU A 37 -32.41 36.58 -21.10
N VAL A 38 -33.17 35.86 -20.26
CA VAL A 38 -34.65 35.63 -20.30
C VAL A 38 -35.34 35.44 -21.66
N ASN A 39 -35.98 34.27 -21.90
CA ASN A 39 -37.44 33.99 -21.89
C ASN A 39 -37.79 32.59 -22.47
N PRO A 40 -39.03 32.03 -22.31
CA PRO A 40 -39.27 30.61 -22.08
C PRO A 40 -40.23 30.01 -23.13
N GLN A 41 -40.84 28.86 -22.81
CA GLN A 41 -41.92 28.13 -23.51
C GLN A 41 -41.47 27.11 -24.56
N ARG A 42 -41.73 25.81 -24.29
CA ARG A 42 -43.01 25.19 -24.65
C ARG A 42 -43.15 23.79 -24.03
N GLU A 43 -44.27 23.57 -23.36
CA GLU A 43 -44.74 22.27 -22.86
C GLU A 43 -45.46 21.46 -23.95
N GLN A 44 -45.66 20.17 -23.61
CA GLN A 44 -46.71 19.21 -24.04
C GLN A 44 -46.32 18.14 -25.09
N PRO A 45 -46.98 16.95 -25.08
CA PRO A 45 -47.19 16.04 -23.94
C PRO A 45 -46.97 14.54 -24.34
N ALA A 46 -47.06 13.65 -23.35
CA ALA A 46 -46.98 12.19 -23.47
C ALA A 46 -48.28 11.50 -23.93
N ALA A 47 -48.18 10.30 -24.56
CA ALA A 47 -49.03 9.12 -24.29
C ALA A 47 -48.56 7.83 -25.05
N PRO A 48 -48.91 6.61 -24.58
CA PRO A 48 -48.27 5.30 -24.88
C PRO A 48 -49.27 4.33 -25.60
N PRO A 49 -49.24 2.99 -25.44
CA PRO A 49 -48.18 1.96 -25.50
C PRO A 49 -48.41 0.97 -26.67
N GLY A 50 -47.40 0.14 -27.01
CA GLY A 50 -47.55 -0.94 -28.00
C GLY A 50 -46.93 -2.25 -27.51
N GLU A 51 -47.79 -3.18 -27.11
CA GLU A 51 -47.47 -4.59 -26.83
C GLU A 51 -47.09 -5.36 -28.10
N SER A 52 -46.07 -6.22 -28.03
CA SER A 52 -46.06 -7.57 -28.61
C SER A 52 -44.69 -8.24 -28.43
N GLY A 53 -44.63 -9.31 -27.62
CA GLY A 53 -43.71 -10.43 -27.88
C GLY A 53 -44.35 -11.42 -28.87
N PRO A 54 -43.88 -12.67 -29.03
CA PRO A 54 -42.65 -13.28 -28.54
C PRO A 54 -41.89 -14.09 -29.64
N SER A 55 -40.61 -14.45 -29.43
CA SER A 55 -40.12 -15.78 -29.83
C SER A 55 -38.67 -16.06 -29.45
N SER A 56 -38.54 -17.13 -28.69
CA SER A 56 -37.36 -17.92 -28.35
C SER A 56 -36.60 -18.46 -29.58
N LYS A 57 -35.27 -18.37 -29.55
CA LYS A 57 -34.38 -19.47 -29.99
C LYS A 57 -33.16 -19.52 -29.07
N GLN A 58 -33.16 -20.54 -28.20
CA GLN A 58 -31.97 -21.02 -27.51
C GLN A 58 -30.98 -21.55 -28.54
N GLY A 59 -29.80 -20.94 -28.60
CA GLY A 59 -28.61 -21.50 -29.21
C GLY A 59 -27.56 -21.66 -28.12
N GLU A 60 -27.25 -22.90 -27.77
CA GLU A 60 -26.14 -23.26 -26.90
C GLU A 60 -24.83 -22.76 -27.52
N SER A 61 -24.29 -21.66 -26.99
CA SER A 61 -22.93 -21.21 -27.29
C SER A 61 -22.04 -21.57 -26.12
N LYS A 62 -21.15 -22.53 -26.34
CA LYS A 62 -20.00 -22.82 -25.47
C LYS A 62 -19.02 -21.64 -25.56
N THR A 63 -19.25 -20.59 -24.78
CA THR A 63 -18.30 -19.49 -24.62
C THR A 63 -17.23 -19.86 -23.60
N SER A 64 -16.01 -20.01 -24.12
CA SER A 64 -14.75 -20.06 -23.39
C SER A 64 -14.64 -18.87 -22.43
N GLY A 65 -14.50 -19.16 -21.13
CA GLY A 65 -14.60 -18.18 -20.03
C GLY A 65 -13.39 -17.28 -19.76
N ASP A 66 -12.40 -17.17 -20.65
CA ASP A 66 -11.12 -16.48 -20.36
C ASP A 66 -10.94 -15.09 -21.01
N LEU A 67 -11.98 -14.51 -21.64
CA LEU A 67 -11.84 -13.32 -22.49
C LEU A 67 -12.13 -11.92 -21.88
N PRO A 68 -12.93 -11.72 -20.80
CA PRO A 68 -13.19 -10.35 -20.30
C PRO A 68 -12.09 -9.78 -19.39
N GLN A 69 -11.33 -10.61 -18.66
CA GLN A 69 -10.36 -10.12 -17.65
C GLN A 69 -9.05 -9.60 -18.24
N ARG A 70 -8.59 -10.14 -19.38
CA ARG A 70 -7.36 -9.65 -20.02
C ARG A 70 -7.55 -8.25 -20.60
N GLN A 71 -8.73 -7.95 -21.16
CA GLN A 71 -9.02 -6.66 -21.77
C GLN A 71 -9.09 -5.53 -20.73
N THR A 72 -9.63 -5.78 -19.53
CA THR A 72 -9.69 -4.77 -18.46
C THR A 72 -8.32 -4.41 -17.91
N SER A 73 -7.42 -5.38 -17.71
CA SER A 73 -6.07 -5.12 -17.17
C SER A 73 -5.20 -4.26 -18.10
N VAL A 74 -5.30 -4.45 -19.42
CA VAL A 74 -4.55 -3.66 -20.41
C VAL A 74 -5.05 -2.22 -20.47
N GLN A 75 -6.36 -2.01 -20.37
CA GLN A 75 -6.97 -0.68 -20.33
C GLN A 75 -6.60 0.09 -19.05
N ILE A 76 -6.67 -0.58 -17.89
CA ILE A 76 -6.27 0.00 -16.60
C ILE A 76 -4.82 0.46 -16.67
N ARG A 77 -3.91 -0.41 -17.13
CA ARG A 77 -2.50 -0.07 -17.28
C ARG A 77 -2.28 1.13 -18.20
N THR A 78 -2.87 1.10 -19.39
CA THR A 78 -2.68 2.19 -20.37
C THR A 78 -3.13 3.54 -19.80
N THR A 79 -4.24 3.54 -19.06
CA THR A 79 -4.77 4.74 -18.38
C THR A 79 -3.84 5.21 -17.27
N LEU A 80 -3.34 4.27 -16.45
CA LEU A 80 -2.39 4.57 -15.38
C LEU A 80 -1.09 5.14 -15.94
N ASP A 81 -0.49 4.51 -16.95
CA ASP A 81 0.76 4.98 -17.57
C ASP A 81 0.60 6.39 -18.14
N ALA A 82 -0.51 6.66 -18.84
CA ALA A 82 -0.80 8.01 -19.33
C ALA A 82 -0.91 9.04 -18.19
N ARG A 83 -1.56 8.68 -17.07
CA ARG A 83 -1.67 9.52 -15.88
C ARG A 83 -0.30 9.80 -15.25
N LEU A 84 0.55 8.79 -15.10
CA LEU A 84 1.91 8.95 -14.56
C LEU A 84 2.78 9.83 -15.45
N LYS A 85 2.66 9.70 -16.78
CA LYS A 85 3.38 10.53 -17.73
C LYS A 85 3.02 12.01 -17.58
N LEU A 86 1.73 12.32 -17.51
CA LEU A 86 1.26 13.69 -17.29
C LEU A 86 1.69 14.24 -15.93
N ALA A 87 1.65 13.42 -14.89
CA ALA A 87 2.03 13.82 -13.54
C ALA A 87 3.49 14.25 -13.46
N LEU A 88 4.43 13.45 -14.00
CA LEU A 88 5.85 13.80 -14.04
C LEU A 88 6.12 15.06 -14.89
N GLN A 89 5.42 15.23 -16.00
CA GLN A 89 5.56 16.42 -16.85
C GLN A 89 5.13 17.70 -16.12
N ARG A 90 4.00 17.67 -15.39
CA ARG A 90 3.44 18.82 -14.67
C ARG A 90 4.18 19.16 -13.38
N ALA A 91 4.66 18.14 -12.66
CA ALA A 91 5.36 18.32 -11.40
C ALA A 91 6.83 18.74 -11.55
N ARG A 92 7.39 18.71 -12.76
CA ARG A 92 8.80 19.05 -13.01
C ARG A 92 9.08 20.53 -12.69
N PRO A 93 10.03 20.84 -11.81
CA PRO A 93 10.50 22.21 -11.61
C PRO A 93 11.22 22.75 -12.86
N SER A 94 11.00 24.02 -13.21
CA SER A 94 11.59 24.67 -14.40
C SER A 94 13.12 24.68 -14.40
N ASN A 95 13.74 24.68 -13.21
CA ASN A 95 15.19 24.66 -13.02
C ASN A 95 15.79 23.24 -12.97
N ALA A 96 14.97 22.20 -13.07
CA ALA A 96 15.43 20.82 -12.96
C ALA A 96 15.81 20.21 -14.32
N GLN A 97 16.88 19.43 -14.33
CA GLN A 97 17.36 18.71 -15.51
C GLN A 97 16.70 17.32 -15.58
N PRO A 98 15.98 16.98 -16.67
CA PRO A 98 15.41 15.65 -16.84
C PRO A 98 16.54 14.66 -17.14
N VAL A 99 16.50 13.50 -16.51
CA VAL A 99 17.53 12.47 -16.64
C VAL A 99 16.90 11.09 -16.75
N GLU A 100 17.38 10.32 -17.73
CA GLU A 100 17.03 8.91 -17.91
C GLU A 100 17.73 8.05 -16.85
N LEU A 101 17.06 7.00 -16.39
CA LEU A 101 17.62 6.01 -15.47
C LEU A 101 18.89 5.35 -16.06
N GLY A 102 18.95 5.23 -17.39
CA GLY A 102 20.13 4.77 -18.12
C GLY A 102 21.38 5.58 -17.81
N ILE A 103 21.26 6.91 -17.79
CA ILE A 103 22.38 7.83 -17.51
C ILE A 103 22.79 7.71 -16.04
N ILE A 104 21.82 7.60 -15.13
CA ILE A 104 22.06 7.40 -13.69
C ILE A 104 22.84 6.09 -13.46
N ALA A 105 22.40 4.99 -14.07
CA ALA A 105 23.04 3.69 -13.94
C ALA A 105 24.45 3.62 -14.54
N GLN A 106 24.76 4.44 -15.56
CA GLN A 106 26.10 4.56 -16.12
C GLN A 106 27.04 5.39 -15.24
N LYS A 107 26.54 6.47 -14.63
CA LYS A 107 27.34 7.34 -13.75
C LYS A 107 27.66 6.70 -12.39
N CYS A 108 26.89 5.71 -11.95
CA CYS A 108 27.10 4.98 -10.70
C CYS A 108 27.70 3.58 -10.95
N PRO A 109 29.04 3.42 -10.95
CA PRO A 109 29.69 2.19 -11.35
C PRO A 109 29.52 1.05 -10.33
N SER A 110 29.55 1.35 -9.03
CA SER A 110 29.38 0.33 -7.99
C SER A 110 27.92 -0.13 -7.88
N ALA A 111 27.70 -1.42 -7.61
CA ALA A 111 26.35 -1.98 -7.48
C ALA A 111 25.56 -1.30 -6.34
N GLU A 112 26.20 -1.03 -5.21
CA GLU A 112 25.57 -0.38 -4.05
C GLU A 112 25.17 1.07 -4.35
N THR A 113 26.08 1.88 -4.91
CA THR A 113 25.75 3.27 -5.26
C THR A 113 24.69 3.32 -6.35
N ARG A 114 24.74 2.39 -7.33
CA ARG A 114 23.71 2.26 -8.36
C ARG A 114 22.34 1.92 -7.78
N GLN A 115 22.26 0.94 -6.88
CA GLN A 115 21.02 0.58 -6.20
C GLN A 115 20.46 1.76 -5.38
N LYS A 116 21.32 2.47 -4.64
CA LYS A 116 20.94 3.66 -3.89
C LYS A 116 20.41 4.75 -4.82
N ALA A 117 21.10 5.02 -5.93
CA ALA A 117 20.70 6.01 -6.92
C ALA A 117 19.33 5.69 -7.55
N VAL A 118 19.08 4.42 -7.95
CA VAL A 118 17.78 4.00 -8.50
C VAL A 118 16.68 4.10 -7.45
N THR A 119 16.96 3.75 -6.19
CA THR A 119 15.98 3.89 -5.11
C THR A 119 15.58 5.35 -4.93
N THR A 120 16.55 6.26 -4.90
CA THR A 120 16.28 7.70 -4.80
C THR A 120 15.62 8.25 -6.06
N PHE A 121 15.95 7.73 -7.25
CA PHE A 121 15.27 8.09 -8.51
C PHE A 121 13.76 7.79 -8.44
N TRP A 122 13.38 6.61 -7.94
CA TRP A 122 11.97 6.26 -7.75
C TRP A 122 11.29 7.05 -6.63
N GLN A 123 12.02 7.42 -5.58
CA GLN A 123 11.52 8.32 -4.55
C GLN A 123 11.19 9.71 -5.13
N VAL A 124 12.06 10.28 -5.98
CA VAL A 124 11.78 11.56 -6.67
C VAL A 124 10.53 11.43 -7.54
N ALA A 125 10.41 10.33 -8.31
CA ALA A 125 9.23 10.08 -9.14
C ALA A 125 7.95 10.00 -8.29
N ARG A 126 7.96 9.24 -7.18
CA ARG A 126 6.82 9.13 -6.26
C ARG A 126 6.38 10.51 -5.77
N VAL A 127 7.30 11.30 -5.21
CA VAL A 127 6.95 12.61 -4.63
C VAL A 127 6.41 13.56 -5.71
N ALA A 128 7.01 13.56 -6.90
CA ALA A 128 6.51 14.36 -8.03
C ALA A 128 5.08 13.96 -8.44
N ILE A 129 4.79 12.66 -8.52
CA ILE A 129 3.44 12.14 -8.82
C ILE A 129 2.46 12.56 -7.71
N THR A 130 2.85 12.45 -6.44
CA THR A 130 2.03 12.88 -5.30
C THR A 130 1.70 14.38 -5.36
N ILE A 131 2.67 15.23 -5.72
CA ILE A 131 2.46 16.68 -5.89
C ILE A 131 1.40 16.96 -6.96
N ASP A 132 1.49 16.32 -8.13
CA ASP A 132 0.50 16.50 -9.19
C ASP A 132 -0.90 16.06 -8.75
N PHE A 133 -1.01 14.88 -8.13
CA PHE A 133 -2.31 14.38 -7.67
C PHE A 133 -2.95 15.26 -6.60
N VAL A 134 -2.18 15.75 -5.63
CA VAL A 134 -2.69 16.66 -4.60
C VAL A 134 -3.06 18.01 -5.21
N THR A 135 -2.30 18.50 -6.20
CA THR A 135 -2.60 19.74 -6.92
C THR A 135 -3.90 19.62 -7.74
N GLU A 136 -4.10 18.50 -8.44
CA GLU A 136 -5.35 18.18 -9.15
C GLU A 136 -6.53 18.22 -8.18
N ALA A 137 -6.41 17.50 -7.06
CA ALA A 137 -7.48 17.42 -6.08
C ALA A 137 -7.81 18.77 -5.42
N LEU A 138 -6.80 19.61 -5.17
CA LEU A 138 -6.99 20.96 -4.63
C LEU A 138 -7.70 21.87 -5.64
N SER A 139 -7.32 21.80 -6.92
CA SER A 139 -7.98 22.56 -8.00
C SER A 139 -9.45 22.15 -8.14
N GLU A 140 -9.73 20.86 -8.01
CA GLU A 140 -11.08 20.29 -8.02
C GLU A 140 -11.88 20.71 -6.76
N LEU A 141 -11.24 20.77 -5.59
CA LEU A 141 -11.84 21.28 -4.35
C LEU A 141 -12.17 22.78 -4.43
N GLU A 142 -11.36 23.57 -5.14
CA GLU A 142 -11.58 24.99 -5.38
C GLU A 142 -12.83 25.27 -6.22
N SER A 143 -13.26 24.31 -7.04
CA SER A 143 -14.48 24.42 -7.85
C SER A 143 -15.78 24.36 -7.04
N ILE A 144 -15.73 23.95 -5.77
CA ILE A 144 -16.92 23.83 -4.91
C ILE A 144 -17.42 25.22 -4.53
N GLN A 145 -18.67 25.52 -4.88
CA GLN A 145 -19.37 26.71 -4.45
C GLN A 145 -20.00 26.46 -3.07
N ALA A 146 -19.23 26.69 -2.01
CA ALA A 146 -19.71 26.50 -0.65
C ALA A 146 -20.80 27.51 -0.27
N ARG A 147 -21.75 27.06 0.54
CA ARG A 147 -22.74 27.93 1.19
C ARG A 147 -22.03 28.82 2.22
N PRO A 148 -22.59 30.00 2.59
CA PRO A 148 -21.93 30.92 3.52
C PRO A 148 -21.49 30.29 4.85
N ASN A 149 -22.31 29.39 5.41
CA ASN A 149 -22.00 28.71 6.68
C ASN A 149 -20.91 27.63 6.53
N ASP A 150 -20.69 27.14 5.32
CA ASP A 150 -19.78 26.04 5.00
C ASP A 150 -18.40 26.55 4.55
N GLN A 151 -18.30 27.84 4.20
CA GLN A 151 -17.10 28.46 3.65
C GLN A 151 -15.87 28.30 4.54
N VAL A 152 -16.01 28.53 5.85
CA VAL A 152 -14.90 28.39 6.83
C VAL A 152 -14.36 26.96 6.87
N THR A 153 -15.25 25.97 6.78
CA THR A 153 -14.88 24.55 6.77
C THR A 153 -14.13 24.20 5.48
N LEU A 154 -14.64 24.65 4.34
CA LEU A 154 -13.99 24.45 3.05
C LEU A 154 -12.59 25.10 3.03
N ASP A 155 -12.48 26.35 3.49
CA ASP A 155 -11.22 27.09 3.54
C ASP A 155 -10.20 26.42 4.47
N SER A 156 -10.65 25.88 5.60
CA SER A 156 -9.79 25.14 6.53
C SER A 156 -9.18 23.89 5.87
N VAL A 157 -9.98 23.14 5.10
CA VAL A 157 -9.49 21.96 4.36
C VAL A 157 -8.53 22.37 3.25
N LYS A 158 -8.82 23.45 2.51
CA LYS A 158 -7.91 24.00 1.49
C LYS A 158 -6.56 24.37 2.10
N GLN A 159 -6.55 25.10 3.23
CA GLN A 159 -5.30 25.49 3.89
C GLN A 159 -4.50 24.28 4.40
N LEU A 160 -5.18 23.28 4.96
CA LEU A 160 -4.52 22.03 5.40
C LEU A 160 -3.79 21.33 4.24
N TYR A 161 -4.46 21.17 3.10
CA TYR A 161 -3.86 20.48 1.96
C TYR A 161 -2.87 21.34 1.19
N MET A 162 -3.00 22.67 1.23
CA MET A 162 -1.95 23.58 0.77
C MET A 162 -0.67 23.44 1.60
N ALA A 163 -0.79 23.35 2.92
CA ALA A 163 0.36 23.09 3.79
C ALA A 163 1.05 21.76 3.44
N ARG A 164 0.27 20.67 3.29
CA ARG A 164 0.79 19.37 2.84
C ARG A 164 1.47 19.43 1.47
N LEU A 165 0.93 20.21 0.53
CA LEU A 165 1.55 20.42 -0.78
C LEU A 165 2.93 21.08 -0.65
N TYR A 166 3.09 22.04 0.26
CA TYR A 166 4.41 22.63 0.54
C TYR A 166 5.38 21.65 1.20
N GLU A 167 4.89 20.78 2.10
CA GLU A 167 5.70 19.69 2.67
C GLU A 167 6.23 18.76 1.57
N TYR A 168 5.37 18.30 0.66
CA TYR A 168 5.79 17.45 -0.47
C TYR A 168 6.77 18.16 -1.42
N ARG A 169 6.61 19.47 -1.64
CA ARG A 169 7.59 20.24 -2.42
C ARG A 169 8.96 20.29 -1.74
N GLY A 170 9.00 20.40 -0.41
CA GLY A 170 10.22 20.26 0.38
C GLY A 170 10.86 18.87 0.22
N ASP A 171 10.06 17.81 0.31
CA ASP A 171 10.50 16.43 0.12
C ASP A 171 11.04 16.18 -1.30
N LEU A 172 10.41 16.79 -2.32
CA LEU A 172 10.88 16.69 -3.69
C LEU A 172 12.27 17.30 -3.83
N GLN A 173 12.46 18.51 -3.31
CA GLN A 173 13.76 19.19 -3.33
C GLN A 173 14.83 18.39 -2.58
N ALA A 174 14.50 17.85 -1.39
CA ALA A 174 15.42 17.01 -0.62
C ALA A 174 15.79 15.72 -1.36
N SER A 175 14.83 15.08 -2.02
CA SER A 175 15.05 13.84 -2.79
C SER A 175 15.87 14.10 -4.05
N MET A 176 15.62 15.19 -4.77
CA MET A 176 16.39 15.59 -5.95
C MET A 176 17.84 15.97 -5.60
N THR A 177 18.03 16.65 -4.46
CA THR A 177 19.36 16.97 -3.93
C THR A 177 20.10 15.69 -3.59
N SER A 178 19.46 14.78 -2.87
CA SER A 178 20.02 13.46 -2.52
C SER A 178 20.42 12.67 -3.77
N LEU A 179 19.59 12.66 -4.82
CA LEU A 179 19.91 12.00 -6.08
C LEU A 179 21.12 12.63 -6.77
N SER A 180 21.18 13.96 -6.78
CA SER A 180 22.28 14.73 -7.39
C SER A 180 23.60 14.46 -6.68
N GLU A 181 23.59 14.41 -5.34
CA GLU A 181 24.75 14.04 -4.51
C GLU A 181 25.24 12.61 -4.79
N ILE A 182 24.34 11.63 -4.87
CA ILE A 182 24.69 10.23 -5.14
C ILE A 182 25.34 10.07 -6.53
N VAL A 183 24.86 10.83 -7.52
CA VAL A 183 25.35 10.79 -8.91
C VAL A 183 26.62 11.62 -9.10
N GLY A 184 27.03 12.40 -8.08
CA GLY A 184 28.19 13.28 -8.16
C GLY A 184 27.98 14.49 -9.06
N ALA A 185 26.73 14.95 -9.20
CA ALA A 185 26.46 16.24 -9.83
C ALA A 185 27.03 17.36 -8.94
N GLY A 186 27.76 18.31 -9.54
CA GLY A 186 28.34 19.43 -8.80
C GLY A 186 27.26 20.31 -8.16
N VAL A 187 27.61 21.04 -7.09
CA VAL A 187 26.70 21.95 -6.37
C VAL A 187 26.10 23.02 -7.29
N ASP A 188 26.81 23.38 -8.36
CA ASP A 188 26.38 24.36 -9.37
C ASP A 188 25.52 23.75 -10.50
N GLN A 189 25.29 22.44 -10.50
CA GLN A 189 24.49 21.77 -11.52
C GLN A 189 22.99 21.80 -11.16
N GLN A 190 22.16 21.85 -12.20
CA GLN A 190 20.71 21.77 -12.03
C GLN A 190 20.32 20.45 -11.34
N PRO A 191 19.34 20.47 -10.41
CA PRO A 191 18.92 19.26 -9.72
C PRO A 191 18.30 18.26 -10.69
N LEU A 192 18.59 16.98 -10.48
CA LEU A 192 18.17 15.90 -11.37
C LEU A 192 16.69 15.53 -11.15
N PHE A 193 15.93 15.35 -12.24
CA PHE A 193 14.52 14.96 -12.24
C PHE A 193 14.28 13.74 -13.16
N PRO A 194 13.47 12.75 -12.75
CA PRO A 194 13.25 11.53 -13.52
C PRO A 194 12.55 11.81 -14.85
N ASP A 195 13.14 11.32 -15.95
CA ASP A 195 12.55 11.38 -17.30
C ASP A 195 11.80 10.09 -17.68
N ASP A 196 11.98 9.01 -16.93
CA ASP A 196 11.33 7.72 -17.17
C ASP A 196 10.18 7.49 -16.17
N ILE A 197 9.10 6.82 -16.60
CA ILE A 197 8.02 6.42 -15.69
C ILE A 197 8.36 5.08 -14.99
N PRO A 198 7.89 4.88 -13.75
CA PRO A 198 8.01 3.60 -13.06
C PRO A 198 7.26 2.47 -13.80
N HIS A 199 7.68 1.22 -13.57
CA HIS A 199 7.02 0.03 -14.08
C HIS A 199 5.63 -0.16 -13.44
N THR A 200 4.62 -0.47 -14.25
CA THR A 200 3.24 -0.77 -13.80
C THR A 200 2.68 -2.06 -14.40
N GLY A 201 3.33 -2.62 -15.43
CA GLY A 201 2.94 -3.86 -16.09
C GLY A 201 3.32 -5.12 -15.32
N GLY A 202 3.16 -6.28 -15.95
CA GLY A 202 3.57 -7.56 -15.36
C GLY A 202 5.07 -7.77 -15.46
N TYR A 203 5.72 -8.08 -14.34
CA TYR A 203 7.15 -8.38 -14.31
C TYR A 203 7.40 -9.89 -14.23
N SER A 204 8.20 -10.43 -15.16
CA SER A 204 8.55 -11.85 -15.18
C SER A 204 9.94 -12.07 -14.60
N THR A 205 9.99 -12.71 -13.44
CA THR A 205 11.26 -13.07 -12.76
C THR A 205 11.92 -14.32 -13.35
N GLN A 206 11.23 -15.09 -14.21
CA GLN A 206 11.74 -16.32 -14.83
C GLN A 206 12.44 -17.29 -13.85
N LEU A 207 12.07 -17.25 -12.57
CA LEU A 207 12.84 -17.88 -11.49
C LEU A 207 12.91 -19.40 -11.69
N GLU A 208 11.82 -20.00 -12.16
CA GLU A 208 11.69 -21.43 -12.46
C GLU A 208 12.54 -21.87 -13.66
N ARG A 209 12.85 -20.95 -14.58
CA ARG A 209 13.75 -21.23 -15.71
C ARG A 209 15.21 -21.14 -15.28
N LEU A 210 15.52 -20.17 -14.43
CA LEU A 210 16.88 -19.89 -13.98
C LEU A 210 17.38 -20.91 -12.95
N TYR A 211 16.49 -21.43 -12.11
CA TYR A 211 16.85 -22.38 -11.06
C TYR A 211 16.15 -23.72 -11.29
N LYS A 212 16.93 -24.74 -11.66
CA LYS A 212 16.47 -26.14 -11.73
C LYS A 212 16.24 -26.74 -10.34
N GLU A 213 16.92 -26.20 -9.33
CA GLU A 213 16.76 -26.53 -7.91
C GLU A 213 15.96 -25.44 -7.19
N ALA A 214 15.75 -25.58 -5.87
CA ALA A 214 15.06 -24.58 -5.07
C ALA A 214 15.83 -23.24 -5.07
N PRO A 215 15.22 -22.12 -5.51
CA PRO A 215 15.90 -20.83 -5.53
C PRO A 215 16.25 -20.32 -4.12
N PRO A 216 17.27 -19.45 -3.98
CA PRO A 216 17.59 -18.77 -2.73
C PRO A 216 16.36 -18.12 -2.08
N LEU A 217 16.28 -18.16 -0.75
CA LEU A 217 15.11 -17.67 -0.01
C LEU A 217 14.79 -16.20 -0.33
N ALA A 218 15.81 -15.35 -0.46
CA ALA A 218 15.64 -13.95 -0.84
C ALA A 218 14.98 -13.78 -2.22
N LEU A 219 15.35 -14.61 -3.21
CA LEU A 219 14.74 -14.58 -4.54
C LEU A 219 13.31 -15.13 -4.55
N ARG A 220 13.04 -16.19 -3.77
CA ARG A 220 11.68 -16.71 -3.58
C ARG A 220 10.75 -15.66 -2.97
N ARG A 221 11.23 -14.97 -1.92
CA ARG A 221 10.48 -13.85 -1.31
C ARG A 221 10.08 -12.82 -2.35
N VAL A 222 11.06 -12.30 -3.10
CA VAL A 222 10.79 -11.23 -4.06
C VAL A 222 9.90 -11.72 -5.20
N HIS A 223 10.10 -12.95 -5.67
CA HIS A 223 9.25 -13.59 -6.67
C HIS A 223 7.79 -13.68 -6.22
N GLU A 224 7.52 -14.05 -4.97
CA GLU A 224 6.16 -14.11 -4.41
C GLU A 224 5.57 -12.71 -4.17
N MET A 225 6.39 -11.74 -3.78
CA MET A 225 5.94 -10.38 -3.45
C MET A 225 5.64 -9.51 -4.68
N ILE A 226 6.39 -9.66 -5.78
CA ILE A 226 6.20 -8.86 -7.02
C ILE A 226 4.76 -8.88 -7.55
N PRO A 227 4.08 -10.04 -7.70
CA PRO A 227 2.71 -10.05 -8.19
C PRO A 227 1.73 -9.39 -7.21
N LEU A 228 1.92 -9.56 -5.89
CA LEU A 228 1.08 -8.93 -4.86
C LEU A 228 1.23 -7.40 -4.87
N ALA A 229 2.46 -6.90 -4.94
CA ALA A 229 2.73 -5.47 -5.01
C ALA A 229 2.15 -4.84 -6.29
N ARG A 230 2.20 -5.55 -7.43
CA ARG A 230 1.52 -5.11 -8.65
C ARG A 230 0.00 -5.07 -8.48
N GLN A 231 -0.57 -6.09 -7.82
CA GLN A 231 -2.00 -6.14 -7.57
C GLN A 231 -2.44 -4.97 -6.68
N SER A 232 -1.67 -4.65 -5.63
CA SER A 232 -1.87 -3.46 -4.78
C SER A 232 -1.93 -2.17 -5.63
N VAL A 233 -1.01 -1.96 -6.57
CA VAL A 233 -1.05 -0.79 -7.49
C VAL A 233 -2.40 -0.69 -8.22
N TYR A 234 -2.92 -1.79 -8.77
CA TYR A 234 -4.19 -1.76 -9.50
C TYR A 234 -5.39 -1.60 -8.58
N LEU A 235 -5.35 -2.17 -7.37
CA LEU A 235 -6.41 -2.00 -6.37
C LEU A 235 -6.48 -0.54 -5.91
N HIS A 236 -5.35 0.10 -5.59
CA HIS A 236 -5.34 1.53 -5.25
C HIS A 236 -5.79 2.42 -6.40
N PHE A 237 -5.41 2.10 -7.64
CA PHE A 237 -5.90 2.85 -8.79
C PHE A 237 -7.43 2.75 -8.94
N GLY A 238 -8.00 1.54 -8.81
CA GLY A 238 -9.45 1.33 -8.84
C GLY A 238 -10.18 1.93 -7.64
N ALA A 239 -9.56 1.93 -6.46
CA ALA A 239 -10.05 2.60 -5.26
C ALA A 239 -10.09 4.12 -5.46
N GLY A 240 -9.02 4.70 -5.99
CA GLY A 240 -8.96 6.12 -6.34
C GLY A 240 -10.03 6.53 -7.34
N GLN A 241 -10.32 5.71 -8.36
CA GLN A 241 -11.42 5.95 -9.30
C GLN A 241 -12.78 5.91 -8.60
N SER A 242 -13.05 4.86 -7.81
CA SER A 242 -14.33 4.70 -7.10
C SER A 242 -14.57 5.82 -6.09
N SER A 243 -13.52 6.26 -5.39
CA SER A 243 -13.58 7.39 -4.46
C SER A 243 -13.85 8.72 -5.17
N ARG A 244 -13.27 8.93 -6.36
CA ARG A 244 -13.57 10.12 -7.19
C ARG A 244 -15.02 10.11 -7.66
N ASP A 245 -15.52 8.98 -8.14
CA ASP A 245 -16.91 8.84 -8.59
C ASP A 245 -17.90 9.13 -7.45
N ALA A 246 -17.63 8.59 -6.25
CA ALA A 246 -18.41 8.89 -5.05
C ALA A 246 -18.34 10.39 -4.72
N TRP A 247 -17.15 10.99 -4.71
CA TRP A 247 -17.00 12.42 -4.44
C TRP A 247 -17.78 13.30 -5.42
N LEU A 248 -17.69 13.02 -6.73
CA LEU A 248 -18.43 13.76 -7.76
C LEU A 248 -19.95 13.65 -7.54
N ALA A 249 -20.45 12.45 -7.27
CA ALA A 249 -21.87 12.24 -6.98
C ALA A 249 -22.34 13.03 -5.73
N PHE A 250 -21.54 13.05 -4.66
CA PHE A 250 -21.87 13.83 -3.47
C PHE A 250 -21.68 15.34 -3.67
N LYS A 251 -20.73 15.77 -4.51
CA LYS A 251 -20.60 17.18 -4.91
C LYS A 251 -21.86 17.65 -5.63
N GLU A 252 -22.34 16.90 -6.62
CA GLU A 252 -23.60 17.17 -7.31
C GLU A 252 -24.79 17.17 -6.35
N ALA A 253 -24.84 16.22 -5.41
CA ALA A 253 -25.86 16.20 -4.38
C ALA A 253 -25.80 17.42 -3.45
N TYR A 254 -24.61 17.96 -3.17
CA TYR A 254 -24.43 19.14 -2.32
C TYR A 254 -24.87 20.42 -3.03
N ASP A 255 -24.52 20.54 -4.31
CA ASP A 255 -24.95 21.62 -5.21
C ASP A 255 -26.49 21.62 -5.32
N ALA A 256 -27.10 20.43 -5.38
CA ALA A 256 -28.55 20.22 -5.37
C ALA A 256 -29.21 20.31 -3.97
N GLN A 257 -28.47 20.68 -2.92
CA GLN A 257 -28.95 20.78 -1.54
C GLN A 257 -29.50 19.48 -0.92
N ARG A 258 -29.08 18.33 -1.44
CA ARG A 258 -29.49 16.99 -0.96
C ARG A 258 -28.57 16.42 0.11
N THR A 259 -27.35 16.94 0.25
CA THR A 259 -26.37 16.54 1.27
C THR A 259 -25.67 17.75 1.91
N ASP A 260 -24.93 17.49 2.99
CA ASP A 260 -24.06 18.44 3.69
C ASP A 260 -22.62 18.44 3.14
N LEU A 261 -21.86 19.51 3.42
CA LEU A 261 -20.48 19.65 2.95
C LEU A 261 -19.54 18.60 3.57
N TRP A 262 -19.77 18.18 4.81
CA TRP A 262 -18.89 17.23 5.51
C TRP A 262 -18.86 15.87 4.80
N THR A 263 -20.01 15.40 4.31
CA THR A 263 -20.12 14.20 3.49
C THR A 263 -19.30 14.32 2.20
N VAL A 264 -19.36 15.47 1.52
CA VAL A 264 -18.54 15.75 0.32
C VAL A 264 -17.05 15.73 0.63
N LEU A 265 -16.63 16.46 1.68
CA LEU A 265 -15.24 16.55 2.09
C LEU A 265 -14.67 15.20 2.56
N THR A 266 -15.50 14.36 3.16
CA THR A 266 -15.11 12.99 3.53
C THR A 266 -14.80 12.16 2.28
N CYS A 267 -15.67 12.19 1.26
CA CYS A 267 -15.43 11.47 0.00
C CYS A 267 -14.21 12.03 -0.75
N TRP A 268 -14.06 13.35 -0.77
CA TRP A 268 -12.90 14.02 -1.37
C TRP A 268 -11.60 13.58 -0.67
N ARG A 269 -11.58 13.55 0.67
CA ARG A 269 -10.42 13.10 1.44
C ARG A 269 -10.02 11.67 1.10
N LEU A 270 -11.00 10.75 1.03
CA LEU A 270 -10.74 9.36 0.64
C LEU A 270 -10.12 9.27 -0.75
N TRP A 271 -10.59 10.09 -1.69
CA TRP A 271 -9.99 10.14 -3.02
C TRP A 271 -8.52 10.60 -2.97
N VAL A 272 -8.22 11.68 -2.25
CA VAL A 272 -6.83 12.19 -2.14
C VAL A 272 -5.91 11.20 -1.46
N GLU A 273 -6.35 10.60 -0.36
CA GLU A 273 -5.55 9.60 0.38
C GLU A 273 -5.23 8.38 -0.49
N GLU A 274 -6.17 7.90 -1.31
CA GLU A 274 -5.91 6.81 -2.26
C GLU A 274 -4.96 7.19 -3.39
N GLN A 275 -4.98 8.44 -3.87
CA GLN A 275 -4.00 8.88 -4.86
C GLN A 275 -2.58 8.89 -4.27
N ILE A 276 -2.43 9.25 -2.99
CA ILE A 276 -1.14 9.20 -2.29
C ILE A 276 -0.67 7.75 -2.15
N ARG A 277 -1.55 6.85 -1.67
CA ARG A 277 -1.24 5.41 -1.52
C ARG A 277 -0.91 4.73 -2.85
N LEU A 278 -1.57 5.13 -3.95
CA LEU A 278 -1.22 4.65 -5.29
C LEU A 278 0.24 4.96 -5.64
N ALA A 279 0.72 6.18 -5.37
CA ALA A 279 2.11 6.55 -5.64
C ALA A 279 3.08 5.71 -4.80
N GLU A 280 2.75 5.44 -3.53
CA GLU A 280 3.54 4.60 -2.62
C GLU A 280 3.57 3.13 -3.06
N ALA A 281 2.43 2.58 -3.51
CA ALA A 281 2.35 1.23 -4.07
C ALA A 281 3.22 1.07 -5.32
N ILE A 282 3.23 2.09 -6.19
CA ILE A 282 4.09 2.11 -7.39
C ILE A 282 5.57 2.11 -7.00
N GLU A 283 5.99 2.93 -6.04
CA GLU A 283 7.38 2.92 -5.54
C GLU A 283 7.73 1.55 -4.97
N THR A 284 6.86 0.98 -4.14
CA THR A 284 7.07 -0.33 -3.49
C THR A 284 7.25 -1.44 -4.52
N TYR A 285 6.40 -1.46 -5.55
CA TYR A 285 6.50 -2.42 -6.65
C TYR A 285 7.84 -2.30 -7.40
N ASN A 286 8.25 -1.08 -7.74
CA ASN A 286 9.51 -0.84 -8.45
C ASN A 286 10.75 -1.13 -7.60
N ARG A 287 10.66 -0.95 -6.27
CA ARG A 287 11.72 -1.35 -5.34
C ARG A 287 11.87 -2.86 -5.24
N LEU A 288 10.78 -3.63 -5.33
CA LEU A 288 10.85 -5.10 -5.37
C LEU A 288 11.47 -5.59 -6.69
N ILE A 289 11.14 -4.96 -7.82
CA ILE A 289 11.81 -5.24 -9.08
C ILE A 289 13.31 -4.97 -8.96
N LEU A 290 13.71 -3.80 -8.42
CA LEU A 290 15.12 -3.48 -8.17
C LEU A 290 15.80 -4.51 -7.27
N GLU A 291 15.14 -4.91 -6.19
CA GLU A 291 15.65 -5.93 -5.28
C GLU A 291 15.88 -7.27 -6.00
N TYR A 292 14.96 -7.69 -6.87
CA TYR A 292 15.12 -8.86 -7.70
C TYR A 292 16.33 -8.74 -8.64
N VAL A 293 16.46 -7.61 -9.36
CA VAL A 293 17.56 -7.38 -10.32
C VAL A 293 18.92 -7.44 -9.61
N VAL A 294 19.03 -6.79 -8.45
CA VAL A 294 20.27 -6.79 -7.65
C VAL A 294 20.59 -8.19 -7.12
N THR A 295 19.58 -8.90 -6.60
CA THR A 295 19.77 -10.22 -6.00
C THR A 295 20.08 -11.30 -7.03
N SER A 296 19.43 -11.26 -8.20
CA SER A 296 19.64 -12.23 -9.29
C SER A 296 20.95 -12.00 -10.04
N GLY A 297 21.38 -10.75 -10.15
CA GLY A 297 22.59 -10.37 -10.88
C GLY A 297 23.91 -10.54 -10.15
N HIS A 298 23.90 -10.84 -8.85
CA HIS A 298 25.07 -10.86 -7.97
C HIS A 298 26.01 -9.64 -8.14
N GLY A 299 25.46 -8.48 -8.52
CA GLY A 299 26.23 -7.25 -8.76
C GLY A 299 27.02 -7.18 -10.07
N HIS A 300 26.88 -8.15 -10.99
CA HIS A 300 27.66 -8.23 -12.24
C HIS A 300 26.87 -7.93 -13.53
N ILE A 301 25.72 -7.27 -13.41
CA ILE A 301 24.92 -6.85 -14.57
C ILE A 301 25.48 -5.52 -15.11
N ASP A 302 25.76 -5.49 -16.43
CA ASP A 302 26.12 -4.25 -17.12
C ASP A 302 25.01 -3.20 -17.01
N SER A 303 25.34 -1.91 -17.11
CA SER A 303 24.36 -0.84 -16.87
C SER A 303 23.17 -0.87 -17.84
N GLU A 304 23.35 -1.36 -19.09
CA GLU A 304 22.28 -1.41 -20.08
C GLU A 304 21.28 -2.54 -19.77
N SER A 305 21.79 -3.75 -19.53
CA SER A 305 20.97 -4.89 -19.10
C SER A 305 20.25 -4.59 -17.78
N PHE A 306 20.93 -3.92 -16.84
CA PHE A 306 20.35 -3.51 -15.56
C PHE A 306 19.15 -2.59 -15.76
N VAL A 307 19.28 -1.57 -16.61
CA VAL A 307 18.18 -0.61 -16.89
C VAL A 307 17.06 -1.28 -17.68
N ARG A 308 17.38 -2.18 -18.62
CA ARG A 308 16.37 -2.95 -19.37
C ARG A 308 15.52 -3.85 -18.48
N MET A 309 16.06 -4.33 -17.36
CA MET A 309 15.29 -5.10 -16.39
C MET A 309 14.44 -4.21 -15.47
N LEU A 310 14.71 -2.91 -15.37
CA LEU A 310 13.95 -1.98 -14.50
C LEU A 310 12.87 -1.21 -15.24
N LEU A 311 13.00 -1.06 -16.56
CA LEU A 311 12.10 -0.28 -17.40
C LEU A 311 11.43 -1.13 -18.47
N GLU A 312 10.19 -0.78 -18.78
CA GLU A 312 9.49 -1.31 -19.94
C GLU A 312 9.85 -0.50 -21.20
N ASP A 313 9.72 -1.10 -22.39
CA ASP A 313 10.12 -0.48 -23.66
C ASP A 313 9.37 0.85 -23.95
N GLY A 314 8.17 1.04 -23.41
CA GLY A 314 7.36 2.26 -23.54
C GLY A 314 7.44 3.26 -22.38
N ALA A 315 8.28 2.98 -21.38
CA ALA A 315 8.42 3.76 -20.15
C ALA A 315 9.48 4.88 -20.24
N ARG A 316 10.25 4.92 -21.33
CA ARG A 316 11.42 5.79 -21.48
C ARG A 316 11.08 7.19 -22.01
N ARG A 317 11.86 8.20 -21.60
CA ARG A 317 11.90 9.57 -22.18
C ARG A 317 10.54 10.26 -22.25
N VAL A 318 9.85 10.31 -21.13
CA VAL A 318 8.50 10.86 -21.03
C VAL A 318 8.48 12.38 -21.11
N ILE A 319 9.51 13.06 -20.61
CA ILE A 319 9.62 14.52 -20.57
C ILE A 319 10.42 15.00 -21.78
N SER A 320 11.53 14.33 -22.12
CA SER A 320 12.40 14.71 -23.24
C SER A 320 11.90 14.26 -24.62
N GLY A 321 11.01 13.26 -24.69
CA GLY A 321 10.58 12.58 -25.93
C GLY A 321 9.42 13.22 -26.70
N ALA A 322 8.84 14.33 -26.26
CA ALA A 322 7.65 14.93 -26.90
C ALA A 322 7.85 15.43 -28.35
N ASN A 323 9.07 15.43 -28.90
CA ASN A 323 9.39 16.04 -30.19
C ASN A 323 9.92 15.10 -31.30
N ARG A 324 9.77 13.77 -31.22
CA ARG A 324 10.27 12.85 -32.28
C ARG A 324 9.24 12.01 -33.04
N SER A 325 7.94 12.30 -32.92
CA SER A 325 6.95 11.70 -33.82
C SER A 325 6.84 12.54 -35.10
N THR A 326 7.58 12.15 -36.16
CA THR A 326 7.43 12.45 -37.61
C THR A 326 8.76 12.69 -38.33
N SER A 327 9.76 11.82 -38.17
CA SER A 327 10.82 11.66 -39.19
C SER A 327 11.78 10.56 -38.78
N ASP A 328 11.40 9.29 -38.96
CA ASP A 328 12.39 8.23 -39.14
C ASP A 328 11.74 7.07 -39.89
N THR A 329 11.53 7.32 -41.17
CA THR A 329 11.30 6.29 -42.19
C THR A 329 12.20 6.59 -43.39
N GLN A 330 13.50 6.82 -43.18
CA GLN A 330 14.49 6.71 -44.26
C GLN A 330 15.94 6.86 -43.77
N MET A 331 16.68 5.75 -43.82
CA MET A 331 18.14 5.59 -44.08
C MET A 331 18.57 4.28 -43.43
N LYS A 332 18.43 3.12 -44.07
CA LYS A 332 19.23 2.60 -45.20
C LYS A 332 20.74 2.70 -44.96
N SER A 333 21.33 1.53 -44.72
CA SER A 333 22.66 1.04 -45.14
C SER A 333 23.84 1.99 -44.92
N ASP A 334 24.79 1.59 -44.06
CA ASP A 334 26.07 1.10 -44.58
C ASP A 334 26.92 0.41 -43.51
N ARG A 335 27.52 -0.71 -43.94
CA ARG A 335 28.49 -1.54 -43.22
C ARG A 335 29.88 -0.90 -43.33
N PRO A 336 30.74 -1.08 -42.32
CA PRO A 336 32.08 -1.53 -42.68
C PRO A 336 32.62 -2.65 -41.78
N THR A 337 33.37 -3.51 -42.44
CA THR A 337 34.19 -4.61 -41.94
C THR A 337 35.54 -4.11 -41.42
N GLY A 338 36.04 -4.71 -40.33
CA GLY A 338 37.48 -4.95 -40.15
C GLY A 338 38.04 -4.66 -38.75
N GLY A 339 38.79 -5.63 -38.20
CA GLY A 339 39.88 -5.38 -37.24
C GLY A 339 39.95 -6.32 -36.04
N GLU A 340 40.66 -7.44 -36.17
CA GLU A 340 41.06 -8.35 -35.08
C GLU A 340 42.27 -7.83 -34.28
N ASN A 341 42.32 -8.18 -32.98
CA ASN A 341 43.47 -8.67 -32.17
C ASN A 341 43.66 -7.99 -30.81
N GLY A 342 43.73 -8.80 -29.74
CA GLY A 342 44.11 -8.34 -28.39
C GLY A 342 43.94 -9.35 -27.26
N SER A 343 44.79 -10.38 -27.24
CA SER A 343 45.22 -11.30 -26.16
C SER A 343 44.54 -11.27 -24.77
N THR A 344 43.98 -12.42 -24.38
CA THR A 344 43.46 -12.79 -23.06
C THR A 344 44.53 -13.42 -22.14
N VAL A 345 44.46 -13.13 -20.83
CA VAL A 345 45.00 -13.95 -19.73
C VAL A 345 43.81 -14.70 -19.09
N PRO A 346 43.90 -16.00 -18.77
CA PRO A 346 42.74 -16.77 -18.32
C PRO A 346 42.54 -16.67 -16.80
N VAL A 347 41.37 -16.16 -16.39
CA VAL A 347 40.74 -16.48 -15.11
C VAL A 347 39.43 -17.16 -15.47
N ASP A 348 39.18 -18.35 -14.93
CA ASP A 348 38.09 -19.26 -15.32
C ASP A 348 36.71 -18.77 -14.82
N PRO A 349 35.77 -18.36 -15.71
CA PRO A 349 34.41 -17.90 -15.36
C PRO A 349 33.32 -18.81 -15.99
N ARG A 350 33.62 -20.09 -16.25
CA ARG A 350 32.84 -20.92 -17.19
C ARG A 350 31.48 -21.42 -16.72
N GLN A 351 31.03 -21.09 -15.51
CA GLN A 351 29.66 -21.40 -15.09
C GLN A 351 28.66 -20.23 -15.20
N TRP A 352 29.13 -18.98 -15.38
CA TRP A 352 28.25 -17.80 -15.34
C TRP A 352 28.11 -17.04 -16.67
N SER A 353 29.03 -17.21 -17.63
CA SER A 353 28.87 -16.61 -18.96
C SER A 353 27.73 -17.25 -19.76
N LEU A 354 27.44 -18.53 -19.52
CA LEU A 354 26.30 -19.23 -20.13
C LEU A 354 24.98 -18.66 -19.63
N VAL A 355 24.83 -18.45 -18.31
CA VAL A 355 23.62 -17.87 -17.70
C VAL A 355 23.42 -16.42 -18.15
N ASN A 356 24.47 -15.59 -18.22
CA ASN A 356 24.33 -14.21 -18.70
C ASN A 356 24.05 -14.13 -20.22
N SER A 357 24.63 -15.00 -21.03
CA SER A 357 24.33 -15.07 -22.47
C SER A 357 22.93 -15.63 -22.74
N GLU A 358 22.46 -16.59 -21.93
CA GLU A 358 21.10 -17.12 -22.02
C GLU A 358 20.07 -16.11 -21.50
N ILE A 359 20.32 -15.41 -20.39
CA ILE A 359 19.47 -14.31 -19.91
C ILE A 359 19.40 -13.20 -20.97
N ALA A 360 20.55 -12.73 -21.49
CA ALA A 360 20.57 -11.71 -22.52
C ALA A 360 19.88 -12.16 -23.82
N ALA A 361 20.05 -13.43 -24.24
CA ALA A 361 19.42 -14.00 -25.43
C ALA A 361 17.92 -14.30 -25.25
N ILE A 362 17.48 -14.68 -24.05
CA ILE A 362 16.07 -14.90 -23.72
C ILE A 362 15.33 -13.55 -23.72
N PHE A 363 15.92 -12.50 -23.15
CA PHE A 363 15.33 -11.16 -23.18
C PHE A 363 15.41 -10.51 -24.57
N ALA A 364 16.44 -10.78 -25.37
CA ALA A 364 16.52 -10.31 -26.76
C ALA A 364 15.54 -11.02 -27.73
N LYS A 365 15.12 -12.26 -27.43
CA LYS A 365 14.15 -13.00 -28.25
C LYS A 365 12.70 -12.60 -28.02
N VAL A 366 12.38 -11.93 -26.91
CA VAL A 366 11.00 -11.52 -26.59
C VAL A 366 10.60 -10.22 -27.31
N THR A 367 11.56 -9.42 -27.75
CA THR A 367 11.31 -8.13 -28.42
C THR A 367 11.16 -8.22 -29.94
N ASP A 368 11.36 -9.38 -30.57
CA ASP A 368 11.43 -9.52 -32.04
C ASP A 368 10.38 -10.45 -32.66
N SER A 369 9.29 -10.77 -31.97
CA SER A 369 8.22 -11.61 -32.54
C SER A 369 6.85 -10.95 -32.48
N GLY A 370 6.62 -10.04 -33.42
CA GLY A 370 5.29 -9.87 -33.98
C GLY A 370 4.88 -11.15 -34.73
N SER A 371 3.70 -11.68 -34.41
CA SER A 371 2.93 -12.72 -35.11
C SER A 371 3.20 -14.23 -34.82
N ARG A 372 2.10 -14.87 -34.39
CA ARG A 372 1.72 -16.31 -34.45
C ARG A 372 2.62 -17.34 -33.73
N LEU A 373 2.20 -17.73 -32.53
CA LEU A 373 2.68 -18.96 -31.85
C LEU A 373 1.95 -20.21 -32.40
N PRO A 374 2.65 -21.36 -32.53
CA PRO A 374 2.05 -22.63 -32.94
C PRO A 374 1.28 -23.29 -31.79
N LEU A 375 0.19 -23.98 -32.15
CA LEU A 375 -0.55 -24.89 -31.27
C LEU A 375 0.39 -26.00 -30.76
N PHE A 376 0.50 -26.15 -29.44
CA PHE A 376 0.90 -27.41 -28.81
C PHE A 376 -0.19 -27.85 -27.83
N SER A 377 -0.61 -29.10 -27.99
CA SER A 377 -1.59 -29.82 -27.16
C SER A 377 -1.11 -30.01 -25.72
N PRO A 378 -2.04 -30.21 -24.76
CA PRO A 378 -1.75 -30.19 -23.34
C PRO A 378 -1.12 -31.52 -22.88
N VAL A 379 0.02 -31.42 -22.19
CA VAL A 379 0.47 -32.43 -21.24
C VAL A 379 -0.05 -32.01 -19.87
N GLU A 380 -0.92 -32.84 -19.28
CA GLU A 380 -1.38 -32.70 -17.90
C GLU A 380 -0.19 -32.81 -16.94
N GLN A 381 0.39 -31.68 -16.57
CA GLN A 381 1.19 -31.57 -15.36
C GLN A 381 0.45 -30.67 -14.38
N LYS A 382 0.28 -31.19 -13.16
CA LYS A 382 -0.34 -30.53 -12.01
C LYS A 382 0.37 -29.20 -11.72
N GLN A 383 -0.11 -28.16 -12.37
CA GLN A 383 0.25 -26.77 -12.08
C GLN A 383 -0.22 -26.48 -10.66
N GLY A 384 0.72 -26.17 -9.77
CA GLY A 384 0.43 -25.25 -8.68
C GLY A 384 0.12 -23.91 -9.33
N ARG A 385 -1.15 -23.68 -9.70
CA ARG A 385 -1.64 -22.32 -9.97
C ARG A 385 -1.27 -21.50 -8.74
N CYS A 386 -0.47 -20.46 -8.90
CA CYS A 386 -0.61 -19.29 -8.04
C CYS A 386 -2.08 -18.89 -8.20
N PRO A 387 -2.93 -19.03 -7.16
CA PRO A 387 -4.24 -18.43 -7.24
C PRO A 387 -3.93 -16.94 -7.40
N GLY A 388 -4.36 -16.33 -8.50
CA GLY A 388 -4.73 -14.93 -8.39
C GLY A 388 -5.77 -14.94 -7.27
N LEU A 389 -5.39 -14.45 -6.10
CA LEU A 389 -6.30 -14.33 -4.98
C LEU A 389 -7.43 -13.46 -5.50
N PHE A 390 -8.55 -14.12 -5.79
CA PHE A 390 -9.79 -13.44 -6.01
C PHE A 390 -10.04 -12.65 -4.73
N VAL A 391 -10.44 -11.39 -4.86
CA VAL A 391 -11.11 -10.68 -3.76
C VAL A 391 -12.27 -11.57 -3.37
N SER A 392 -12.07 -12.29 -2.28
CA SER A 392 -12.88 -13.44 -1.89
C SER A 392 -14.29 -12.94 -1.64
N THR A 393 -15.25 -13.42 -2.44
CA THR A 393 -16.66 -13.32 -2.06
C THR A 393 -16.77 -14.03 -0.72
N SER A 394 -17.37 -13.39 0.29
CA SER A 394 -17.41 -13.76 1.71
C SER A 394 -17.75 -15.23 2.05
N ALA A 395 -18.14 -16.05 1.08
CA ALA A 395 -18.49 -17.46 1.22
C ALA A 395 -17.29 -18.42 1.44
N GLU A 396 -16.05 -18.08 1.04
CA GLU A 396 -14.91 -19.00 1.23
C GLU A 396 -14.27 -18.92 2.65
N HIS A 397 -14.71 -17.97 3.49
CA HIS A 397 -14.13 -17.73 4.83
C HIS A 397 -15.15 -17.90 5.99
N GLU A 398 -16.23 -18.66 5.77
CA GLU A 398 -17.37 -18.80 6.68
C GLU A 398 -17.05 -19.33 8.10
N GLY A 399 -15.84 -19.85 8.36
CA GLY A 399 -15.49 -20.47 9.65
C GLY A 399 -15.06 -19.51 10.77
N TRP A 400 -14.43 -18.37 10.44
CA TRP A 400 -13.75 -17.52 11.44
C TRP A 400 -14.16 -16.04 11.42
N VAL A 401 -15.01 -15.62 10.49
CA VAL A 401 -15.74 -14.34 10.59
C VAL A 401 -16.81 -14.49 11.66
N GLN A 402 -16.42 -14.29 12.92
CA GLN A 402 -17.23 -14.65 14.10
C GLN A 402 -18.41 -13.70 14.40
N SER A 403 -18.56 -12.59 13.67
CA SER A 403 -19.65 -11.65 13.93
C SER A 403 -19.92 -10.71 12.76
N GLY A 404 -21.19 -10.64 12.34
CA GLY A 404 -21.63 -9.76 11.26
C GLY A 404 -21.84 -8.31 11.69
N LEU A 405 -22.35 -7.51 10.74
CA LEU A 405 -22.58 -6.06 10.83
C LEU A 405 -23.33 -5.62 12.10
N SER A 406 -24.19 -6.47 12.66
CA SER A 406 -25.01 -6.18 13.85
C SER A 406 -24.63 -6.96 15.10
N THR A 407 -23.65 -7.86 15.03
CA THR A 407 -23.22 -8.66 16.18
C THR A 407 -21.95 -8.05 16.78
N PRO A 408 -21.89 -7.78 18.09
CA PRO A 408 -20.67 -7.26 18.71
C PRO A 408 -19.57 -8.32 18.72
N TYR A 409 -18.33 -7.91 18.41
CA TYR A 409 -17.15 -8.78 18.40
C TYR A 409 -16.67 -9.09 19.82
N PHE A 410 -16.76 -8.11 20.73
CA PHE A 410 -16.05 -8.15 22.02
C PHE A 410 -16.95 -8.15 23.25
N LEU A 411 -18.27 -8.10 23.08
CA LEU A 411 -19.22 -8.02 24.20
C LEU A 411 -19.19 -9.27 25.08
N THR A 412 -18.86 -10.44 24.52
CA THR A 412 -18.79 -11.71 25.26
C THR A 412 -17.50 -11.89 26.06
N LEU A 413 -16.50 -11.02 25.85
CA LEU A 413 -15.24 -11.12 26.57
C LEU A 413 -15.41 -10.74 28.05
N PRO A 414 -14.72 -11.42 28.97
CA PRO A 414 -14.74 -11.07 30.39
C PRO A 414 -14.31 -9.62 30.64
N GLN A 415 -15.16 -8.83 31.32
CA GLN A 415 -14.93 -7.41 31.65
C GLN A 415 -14.70 -7.18 33.16
N SER A 416 -14.21 -8.18 33.90
CA SER A 416 -14.00 -8.08 35.35
C SER A 416 -12.97 -7.01 35.74
N SER A 417 -12.04 -6.70 34.84
CA SER A 417 -11.15 -5.54 34.91
C SER A 417 -10.66 -5.16 33.50
N ALA A 418 -10.16 -3.94 33.32
CA ALA A 418 -9.57 -3.51 32.05
C ALA A 418 -8.43 -4.45 31.62
N GLY A 419 -7.56 -4.86 32.55
CA GLY A 419 -6.46 -5.79 32.25
C GLY A 419 -6.94 -7.14 31.73
N VAL A 420 -7.94 -7.75 32.38
CA VAL A 420 -8.50 -9.05 31.94
C VAL A 420 -9.16 -8.93 30.57
N PHE A 421 -9.91 -7.85 30.33
CA PHE A 421 -10.54 -7.59 29.04
C PHE A 421 -9.50 -7.47 27.93
N VAL A 422 -8.47 -6.64 28.13
CA VAL A 422 -7.41 -6.39 27.14
C VAL A 422 -6.60 -7.66 26.86
N GLN A 423 -6.34 -8.48 27.89
CA GLN A 423 -5.71 -9.78 27.70
C GLN A 423 -6.53 -10.70 26.79
N LYS A 424 -7.84 -10.82 27.04
CA LYS A 424 -8.73 -11.65 26.23
C LYS A 424 -8.92 -11.10 24.81
N LEU A 425 -8.94 -9.79 24.68
CA LEU A 425 -8.99 -9.10 23.40
C LEU A 425 -7.74 -9.37 22.55
N ALA A 426 -6.55 -9.34 23.17
CA ALA A 426 -5.31 -9.69 22.49
C ALA A 426 -5.25 -11.18 22.12
N GLU A 427 -5.67 -12.07 23.02
CA GLU A 427 -5.83 -13.50 22.70
C GLU A 427 -6.71 -13.72 21.46
N GLN A 428 -7.88 -13.08 21.39
CA GLN A 428 -8.80 -13.21 20.27
C GLN A 428 -8.21 -12.64 18.98
N SER A 429 -7.62 -11.43 19.04
CA SER A 429 -7.07 -10.73 17.87
C SER A 429 -5.94 -11.52 17.20
N PHE A 430 -5.01 -12.08 17.99
CA PHE A 430 -3.86 -12.82 17.46
C PHE A 430 -4.21 -14.28 17.10
N LYS A 431 -5.14 -14.92 17.81
CA LYS A 431 -5.62 -16.27 17.42
C LYS A 431 -6.44 -16.26 16.13
N ALA A 432 -7.22 -15.21 15.88
CA ALA A 432 -7.91 -15.04 14.60
C ALA A 432 -6.88 -14.98 13.45
N GLY A 433 -5.77 -14.27 13.68
CA GLY A 433 -4.52 -14.30 12.89
C GLY A 433 -4.10 -15.70 12.45
N GLU A 434 -3.93 -16.56 13.45
CA GLU A 434 -3.47 -17.93 13.27
C GLU A 434 -4.47 -18.79 12.47
N ILE A 435 -5.76 -18.70 12.78
CA ILE A 435 -6.81 -19.51 12.16
C ILE A 435 -6.97 -19.17 10.69
N ALA A 436 -7.05 -17.87 10.37
CA ALA A 436 -7.18 -17.38 9.00
C ALA A 436 -6.11 -17.94 8.06
N LEU A 437 -4.89 -18.05 8.57
CA LEU A 437 -3.74 -18.52 7.80
C LEU A 437 -3.63 -20.05 7.81
N ALA A 438 -4.03 -20.72 8.90
CA ALA A 438 -4.02 -22.18 8.98
C ALA A 438 -5.01 -22.83 7.99
N GLU A 439 -6.18 -22.23 7.78
CA GLU A 439 -7.21 -22.73 6.84
C GLU A 439 -6.76 -22.71 5.37
N SER A 440 -5.77 -21.87 5.03
CA SER A 440 -5.13 -21.89 3.71
C SER A 440 -4.30 -23.16 3.43
N ASN A 441 -4.23 -24.11 4.37
CA ASN A 441 -3.51 -25.39 4.30
C ASN A 441 -2.00 -25.27 4.02
N ARG A 442 -1.40 -24.10 4.27
CA ARG A 442 0.00 -23.80 3.92
C ARG A 442 0.78 -23.09 5.03
N GLY A 443 0.26 -23.09 6.24
CA GLY A 443 0.86 -22.41 7.38
C GLY A 443 1.61 -23.35 8.33
N GLU A 444 2.89 -23.10 8.59
CA GLU A 444 3.63 -23.79 9.65
C GLU A 444 3.62 -22.93 10.91
N LYS A 445 3.05 -23.45 12.02
CA LYS A 445 3.06 -22.73 13.29
C LYS A 445 4.49 -22.66 13.84
N VAL A 446 4.93 -21.45 14.14
CA VAL A 446 6.22 -21.15 14.75
C VAL A 446 5.93 -20.54 16.12
N PRO A 447 6.06 -21.31 17.21
CA PRO A 447 5.96 -20.75 18.55
C PRO A 447 7.22 -20.00 18.92
N LEU A 448 7.08 -18.98 19.76
CA LEU A 448 8.19 -18.31 20.45
C LEU A 448 8.68 -19.19 21.61
N ASP A 449 9.53 -20.16 21.31
CA ASP A 449 10.06 -21.14 22.26
C ASP A 449 11.59 -21.08 22.42
N SER A 450 12.13 -21.96 23.26
CA SER A 450 13.59 -21.98 23.52
C SER A 450 14.39 -22.36 22.27
N GLN A 451 13.81 -23.15 21.34
CA GLN A 451 14.46 -23.49 20.08
C GLN A 451 14.56 -22.26 19.17
N PHE A 452 13.53 -21.43 19.16
CA PHE A 452 13.52 -20.14 18.47
C PHE A 452 14.52 -19.14 19.05
N LEU A 453 15.09 -19.34 20.25
CA LEU A 453 16.04 -18.39 20.85
C LEU A 453 17.50 -18.85 20.92
N LYS A 454 17.86 -20.07 20.48
CA LYS A 454 19.21 -20.68 20.61
C LYS A 454 20.43 -19.90 20.08
N ASN A 455 20.27 -18.69 19.51
CA ASN A 455 21.33 -17.89 18.88
C ASN A 455 21.59 -16.59 19.64
N LYS A 456 22.79 -15.99 19.45
CA LYS A 456 23.30 -14.79 20.18
C LYS A 456 22.51 -13.48 20.00
N HIS A 457 21.35 -13.50 19.34
CA HIS A 457 20.53 -12.31 19.01
C HIS A 457 19.07 -12.48 19.48
N ARG A 458 18.86 -13.00 20.69
CA ARG A 458 17.51 -13.29 21.21
C ARG A 458 16.55 -12.10 21.15
N GLN A 459 17.03 -10.89 21.43
CA GLN A 459 16.21 -9.66 21.39
C GLN A 459 15.70 -9.36 19.97
N ASP A 460 16.60 -9.38 18.98
CA ASP A 460 16.23 -9.12 17.58
C ASP A 460 15.28 -10.19 17.03
N ARG A 461 15.46 -11.46 17.45
CA ARG A 461 14.54 -12.55 17.11
C ARG A 461 13.14 -12.33 17.70
N VAL A 462 13.04 -11.92 18.96
CA VAL A 462 11.75 -11.58 19.59
C VAL A 462 11.09 -10.39 18.92
N ARG A 463 11.87 -9.36 18.55
CA ARG A 463 11.35 -8.20 17.80
C ARG A 463 10.74 -8.63 16.47
N LEU A 464 11.49 -9.40 15.68
CA LEU A 464 10.99 -9.93 14.41
C LEU A 464 9.75 -10.81 14.61
N TYR A 465 9.74 -11.65 15.64
CA TYR A 465 8.61 -12.51 15.95
C TYR A 465 7.33 -11.68 16.14
N TRP A 466 7.40 -10.61 16.94
CA TRP A 466 6.25 -9.74 17.16
C TRP A 466 5.89 -8.88 15.94
N ASP A 467 6.86 -8.48 15.12
CA ASP A 467 6.57 -7.83 13.82
C ASP A 467 5.75 -8.75 12.90
N VAL A 468 6.07 -10.05 12.86
CA VAL A 468 5.33 -11.05 12.09
C VAL A 468 3.91 -11.20 12.64
N ALA A 469 3.78 -11.35 13.96
CA ALA A 469 2.48 -11.47 14.61
C ALA A 469 1.60 -10.24 14.38
N VAL A 470 2.17 -9.03 14.40
CA VAL A 470 1.47 -7.77 14.09
C VAL A 470 1.01 -7.76 12.63
N ALA A 471 1.87 -8.12 11.67
CA ALA A 471 1.49 -8.16 10.25
C ALA A 471 0.34 -9.16 9.99
N GLN A 472 0.36 -10.32 10.67
CA GLN A 472 -0.72 -11.32 10.60
C GLN A 472 -2.03 -10.81 11.21
N GLY A 473 -1.95 -10.14 12.36
CA GLY A 473 -3.09 -9.50 12.99
C GLY A 473 -3.70 -8.40 12.11
N ARG A 474 -2.87 -7.54 11.52
CA ARG A 474 -3.31 -6.47 10.60
C ARG A 474 -4.07 -7.03 9.41
N TYR A 475 -3.51 -8.05 8.74
CA TYR A 475 -4.17 -8.75 7.64
C TYR A 475 -5.56 -9.26 8.06
N CYS A 476 -5.65 -9.90 9.22
CA CYS A 476 -6.91 -10.48 9.68
C CYS A 476 -7.97 -9.43 10.03
N VAL A 477 -7.58 -8.32 10.66
CA VAL A 477 -8.52 -7.19 10.90
C VAL A 477 -9.07 -6.65 9.59
N LEU A 478 -8.23 -6.53 8.55
CA LEU A 478 -8.65 -6.03 7.25
C LEU A 478 -9.57 -7.02 6.50
N VAL A 479 -9.40 -8.34 6.69
CA VAL A 479 -10.37 -9.34 6.21
C VAL A 479 -11.73 -9.11 6.87
N GLN A 480 -11.77 -8.94 8.19
CA GLN A 480 -13.03 -8.67 8.93
C GLN A 480 -13.66 -7.34 8.49
N TYR A 481 -12.84 -6.31 8.24
CA TYR A 481 -13.29 -5.02 7.72
C TYR A 481 -13.94 -5.14 6.34
N SER A 482 -13.29 -5.83 5.39
CA SER A 482 -13.84 -6.06 4.04
C SER A 482 -15.12 -6.92 4.09
N ALA A 483 -15.17 -7.91 4.98
CA ALA A 483 -16.38 -8.71 5.22
C ALA A 483 -17.55 -7.85 5.72
N ALA A 484 -17.32 -7.01 6.74
CA ALA A 484 -18.34 -6.11 7.29
C ALA A 484 -18.90 -5.14 6.23
N LEU A 485 -18.05 -4.59 5.36
CA LEU A 485 -18.50 -3.74 4.26
C LEU A 485 -19.30 -4.53 3.22
N SER A 486 -18.93 -5.79 2.96
CA SER A 486 -19.62 -6.65 2.00
C SER A 486 -21.04 -7.00 2.45
N GLU A 487 -21.32 -7.07 3.76
CA GLU A 487 -22.67 -7.26 4.30
C GLU A 487 -23.61 -6.06 4.06
N VAL A 488 -23.07 -4.85 3.87
CA VAL A 488 -23.88 -3.65 3.61
C VAL A 488 -24.45 -3.67 2.18
N PHE A 489 -23.75 -4.31 1.24
CA PHE A 489 -24.13 -4.32 -0.18
C PHE A 489 -25.52 -4.89 -0.47
N PRO A 490 -25.89 -6.11 -0.03
CA PRO A 490 -27.23 -6.65 -0.29
C PRO A 490 -28.34 -5.80 0.35
N ILE A 491 -28.06 -5.11 1.47
CA ILE A 491 -29.01 -4.20 2.13
C ILE A 491 -29.31 -3.01 1.22
N LEU A 492 -28.29 -2.33 0.68
CA LEU A 492 -28.49 -1.21 -0.26
C LEU A 492 -29.13 -1.67 -1.56
N LEU A 493 -28.72 -2.83 -2.09
CA LEU A 493 -29.26 -3.36 -3.33
C LEU A 493 -30.78 -3.62 -3.21
N SER A 494 -31.27 -4.03 -2.04
CA SER A 494 -32.71 -4.20 -1.80
C SER A 494 -33.50 -2.88 -1.87
N ARG A 495 -32.81 -1.74 -1.70
CA ARG A 495 -33.36 -0.38 -1.71
C ARG A 495 -33.01 0.40 -2.99
N TRP A 496 -32.52 -0.25 -4.05
CA TRP A 496 -31.94 0.44 -5.22
C TRP A 496 -32.85 1.47 -5.91
N ASN A 497 -34.16 1.34 -5.76
CA ASN A 497 -35.16 2.28 -6.31
C ASN A 497 -35.39 3.52 -5.44
N GLU A 498 -34.87 3.56 -4.21
CA GLU A 498 -35.02 4.70 -3.32
C GLU A 498 -34.11 5.85 -3.76
N PRO A 499 -34.57 7.11 -3.63
CA PRO A 499 -33.72 8.25 -3.93
C PRO A 499 -32.48 8.24 -3.02
N ARG A 500 -31.32 8.63 -3.57
CA ARG A 500 -30.00 8.68 -2.91
C ARG A 500 -29.24 7.36 -2.81
N VAL A 501 -29.90 6.22 -3.05
CA VAL A 501 -29.23 4.91 -2.91
C VAL A 501 -28.13 4.71 -3.95
N ALA A 502 -28.23 5.34 -5.12
CA ALA A 502 -27.16 5.33 -6.12
C ALA A 502 -25.87 5.97 -5.57
N GLU A 503 -25.98 7.16 -4.95
CA GLU A 503 -24.87 7.85 -4.32
C GLU A 503 -24.30 7.03 -3.13
N GLU A 504 -25.17 6.43 -2.31
CA GLU A 504 -24.76 5.54 -1.22
C GLU A 504 -24.03 4.28 -1.72
N MET A 505 -24.45 3.73 -2.87
CA MET A 505 -23.81 2.58 -3.50
C MET A 505 -22.40 2.92 -3.99
N LEU A 506 -22.22 4.09 -4.63
CA LEU A 506 -20.90 4.58 -5.03
C LEU A 506 -20.01 4.79 -3.81
N GLN A 507 -20.58 5.30 -2.72
CA GLN A 507 -19.85 5.45 -1.46
C GLN A 507 -19.38 4.11 -0.88
N LEU A 508 -20.28 3.14 -0.80
CA LEU A 508 -19.93 1.79 -0.32
C LEU A 508 -18.86 1.17 -1.20
N GLN A 509 -18.98 1.33 -2.53
CA GLN A 509 -17.99 0.83 -3.47
C GLN A 509 -16.61 1.47 -3.23
N ALA A 510 -16.53 2.78 -2.99
CA ALA A 510 -15.28 3.45 -2.64
C ALA A 510 -14.64 2.82 -1.38
N PHE A 511 -15.41 2.69 -0.29
CA PHE A 511 -14.92 2.08 0.95
C PHE A 511 -14.46 0.64 0.76
N ARG A 512 -15.20 -0.18 0.00
CA ARG A 512 -14.82 -1.56 -0.29
C ARG A 512 -13.52 -1.65 -1.08
N ARG A 513 -13.36 -0.83 -2.12
CA ARG A 513 -12.13 -0.82 -2.92
C ARG A 513 -10.91 -0.36 -2.11
N ILE A 514 -11.09 0.60 -1.21
CA ILE A 514 -10.05 1.01 -0.25
C ILE A 514 -9.68 -0.15 0.68
N ALA A 515 -10.68 -0.86 1.22
CA ALA A 515 -10.45 -2.01 2.07
C ALA A 515 -9.71 -3.14 1.34
N ASP A 516 -10.08 -3.43 0.09
CA ASP A 516 -9.42 -4.43 -0.75
C ASP A 516 -7.96 -4.07 -1.03
N ALA A 517 -7.67 -2.79 -1.32
CA ALA A 517 -6.31 -2.32 -1.55
C ALA A 517 -5.45 -2.42 -0.27
N ALA A 518 -5.98 -1.96 0.86
CA ALA A 518 -5.29 -2.07 2.16
C ALA A 518 -5.06 -3.53 2.59
N LEU A 519 -6.00 -4.43 2.27
CA LEU A 519 -5.85 -5.86 2.53
C LEU A 519 -4.68 -6.46 1.74
N GLU A 520 -4.52 -6.08 0.47
CA GLU A 520 -3.40 -6.53 -0.36
C GLU A 520 -2.05 -6.00 0.13
N ASP A 521 -2.00 -4.75 0.62
CA ASP A 521 -0.81 -4.19 1.26
C ASP A 521 -0.42 -4.96 2.53
N ALA A 522 -1.41 -5.26 3.38
CA ALA A 522 -1.18 -6.06 4.58
C ALA A 522 -0.74 -7.49 4.24
N HIS A 523 -1.28 -8.07 3.16
CA HIS A 523 -0.84 -9.36 2.65
C HIS A 523 0.63 -9.33 2.21
N LEU A 524 1.01 -8.32 1.43
CA LEU A 524 2.40 -8.09 1.00
C LEU A 524 3.35 -7.97 2.20
N GLU A 525 2.97 -7.20 3.22
CA GLU A 525 3.75 -7.04 4.46
C GLU A 525 3.86 -8.37 5.22
N MET A 526 2.76 -9.10 5.37
CA MET A 526 2.73 -10.39 6.04
C MET A 526 3.64 -11.42 5.35
N VAL A 527 3.63 -11.49 4.01
CA VAL A 527 4.54 -12.35 3.25
C VAL A 527 5.99 -11.94 3.50
N LYS A 528 6.30 -10.64 3.39
CA LYS A 528 7.65 -10.11 3.65
C LYS A 528 8.18 -10.52 5.04
N LYS A 529 7.39 -10.29 6.09
CA LYS A 529 7.74 -10.62 7.47
C LYS A 529 7.83 -12.14 7.67
N GLY A 530 6.94 -12.91 7.06
CA GLY A 530 6.99 -14.38 7.06
C GLY A 530 8.31 -14.93 6.50
N PHE A 531 8.80 -14.39 5.39
CA PHE A 531 10.10 -14.77 4.85
C PHE A 531 11.28 -14.42 5.75
N GLN A 532 11.23 -13.27 6.44
CA GLN A 532 12.24 -12.92 7.45
C GLN A 532 12.23 -13.95 8.60
N LEU A 533 11.05 -14.43 8.99
CA LEU A 533 10.92 -15.48 10.01
C LEU A 533 11.47 -16.83 9.52
N LEU A 534 11.26 -17.19 8.26
CA LEU A 534 11.88 -18.38 7.64
C LEU A 534 13.41 -18.31 7.67
N GLU A 535 13.98 -17.15 7.33
CA GLU A 535 15.42 -16.93 7.33
C GLU A 535 16.02 -17.19 8.72
N ILE A 536 15.37 -16.67 9.77
CA ILE A 536 15.82 -16.84 11.15
C ILE A 536 15.61 -18.26 11.68
N THR A 537 14.58 -18.98 11.21
CA THR A 537 14.33 -20.37 11.64
C THR A 537 15.15 -21.40 10.86
N GLY A 538 15.80 -20.99 9.76
CA GLY A 538 16.55 -21.89 8.87
C GLY A 538 15.66 -22.86 8.10
N LYS A 539 14.34 -22.69 8.15
CA LYS A 539 13.38 -23.55 7.43
C LYS A 539 13.28 -23.08 5.98
N THR A 540 13.42 -24.01 5.05
CA THR A 540 13.41 -23.72 3.60
C THR A 540 12.20 -24.32 2.86
N ASN A 541 11.30 -24.98 3.59
CA ASN A 541 10.22 -25.81 3.05
C ASN A 541 9.14 -25.05 2.25
N GLY A 542 9.24 -23.72 2.13
CA GLY A 542 8.32 -22.89 1.35
C GLY A 542 6.92 -22.77 1.97
N VAL A 543 6.73 -23.29 3.17
CA VAL A 543 5.49 -23.15 3.96
C VAL A 543 5.56 -21.80 4.68
N GLN A 544 4.49 -21.01 4.61
CA GLN A 544 4.47 -19.68 5.22
C GLN A 544 4.44 -19.83 6.75
N PRO A 545 5.37 -19.22 7.51
CA PRO A 545 5.38 -19.39 8.94
C PRO A 545 4.30 -18.52 9.61
N ILE A 546 3.62 -19.08 10.61
CA ILE A 546 2.58 -18.43 11.41
C ILE A 546 3.09 -18.24 12.83
N ALA A 547 3.11 -17.00 13.34
CA ALA A 547 3.45 -16.74 14.74
C ALA A 547 2.26 -17.17 15.62
N SER A 548 2.42 -18.20 16.43
CA SER A 548 1.30 -18.83 17.17
C SER A 548 1.27 -18.50 18.67
N THR A 549 2.34 -17.94 19.23
CA THR A 549 2.39 -17.50 20.62
C THR A 549 1.54 -16.25 20.85
N VAL A 550 0.65 -16.33 21.83
CA VAL A 550 -0.17 -15.22 22.31
C VAL A 550 0.72 -14.15 22.98
N PRO A 551 0.54 -12.86 22.68
CA PRO A 551 1.29 -11.78 23.34
C PRO A 551 1.00 -11.68 24.84
N TYR A 552 2.01 -11.30 25.62
CA TYR A 552 1.80 -10.93 27.01
C TYR A 552 1.06 -9.60 27.09
N VAL A 553 -0.02 -9.59 27.85
CA VAL A 553 -0.85 -8.41 28.09
C VAL A 553 -1.24 -8.39 29.57
N GLY A 554 -0.56 -7.55 30.33
CA GLY A 554 -0.73 -7.38 31.76
C GLY A 554 0.27 -6.35 32.25
N GLU A 555 0.11 -5.86 33.48
CA GLU A 555 1.13 -5.00 34.07
C GLU A 555 2.44 -5.79 34.21
N TYR A 556 3.53 -5.24 33.69
CA TYR A 556 4.82 -5.93 33.70
C TYR A 556 5.63 -5.54 34.94
N ASP A 557 5.84 -6.50 35.85
CA ASP A 557 6.67 -6.30 37.03
C ASP A 557 8.16 -6.24 36.65
N THR A 558 8.65 -5.02 36.49
CA THR A 558 10.04 -4.74 36.11
C THR A 558 11.05 -5.18 37.17
N LYS A 559 10.64 -5.34 38.44
CA LYS A 559 11.53 -5.55 39.60
C LYS A 559 12.73 -4.59 39.63
N PHE A 560 12.55 -3.38 39.08
CA PHE A 560 13.66 -2.45 38.84
C PHE A 560 14.45 -2.13 40.12
N GLU A 561 13.78 -1.96 41.25
CA GLU A 561 14.40 -1.71 42.55
C GLU A 561 15.38 -2.80 42.99
N GLN A 562 15.12 -4.06 42.60
CA GLN A 562 15.97 -5.21 42.90
C GLN A 562 17.17 -5.24 41.95
N VAL A 563 16.95 -5.00 40.66
CA VAL A 563 17.98 -5.16 39.63
C VAL A 563 18.88 -3.92 39.48
N LYS A 564 18.42 -2.71 39.84
CA LYS A 564 19.17 -1.46 39.65
C LYS A 564 20.56 -1.43 40.30
N ARG A 565 20.75 -2.23 41.36
CA ARG A 565 22.04 -2.36 42.08
C ARG A 565 23.08 -3.13 41.26
N LEU A 566 22.64 -3.97 40.33
CA LEU A 566 23.48 -4.81 39.46
C LEU A 566 23.84 -4.10 38.15
N LEU A 567 23.16 -3.00 37.81
CA LEU A 567 23.36 -2.27 36.56
C LEU A 567 24.46 -1.23 36.67
N THR A 568 25.20 -1.05 35.57
CA THR A 568 26.09 0.09 35.36
C THR A 568 25.28 1.40 35.35
N TYR A 569 25.94 2.54 35.52
CA TYR A 569 25.26 3.84 35.54
C TYR A 569 24.45 4.12 34.25
N THR A 570 25.03 3.83 33.09
CA THR A 570 24.39 4.04 31.77
C THR A 570 23.23 3.07 31.54
N ALA A 571 23.41 1.79 31.88
CA ALA A 571 22.35 0.78 31.80
C ALA A 571 21.20 1.12 32.76
N ARG A 572 21.51 1.64 33.95
CA ARG A 572 20.51 2.08 34.93
C ARG A 572 19.65 3.22 34.38
N ALA A 573 20.25 4.25 33.79
CA ALA A 573 19.49 5.36 33.20
C ALA A 573 18.55 4.89 32.08
N THR A 574 19.02 3.98 31.24
CA THR A 574 18.22 3.38 30.16
C THR A 574 17.10 2.51 30.71
N ALA A 575 17.38 1.69 31.74
CA ALA A 575 16.39 0.84 32.39
C ALA A 575 15.30 1.65 33.11
N VAL A 576 15.64 2.79 33.74
CA VAL A 576 14.64 3.72 34.32
C VAL A 576 13.67 4.21 33.24
N ARG A 577 14.18 4.66 32.09
CA ARG A 577 13.33 5.11 30.98
C ARG A 577 12.42 4.00 30.47
N ALA A 578 12.97 2.79 30.29
CA ALA A 578 12.21 1.63 29.86
C ALA A 578 11.10 1.25 30.86
N THR A 579 11.34 1.34 32.17
CA THR A 579 10.30 1.11 33.19
C THR A 579 9.12 2.08 33.06
N TYR A 580 9.40 3.37 32.83
CA TYR A 580 8.34 4.36 32.60
C TYR A 580 7.61 4.12 31.27
N GLU A 581 8.35 3.80 30.20
CA GLU A 581 7.77 3.53 28.88
C GLU A 581 6.87 2.27 28.92
N LEU A 582 7.26 1.22 29.65
CA LEU A 582 6.45 0.02 29.84
C LEU A 582 5.14 0.32 30.57
N SER A 583 5.20 1.07 31.68
CA SER A 583 4.01 1.47 32.43
C SER A 583 3.05 2.32 31.57
N ALA A 584 3.59 3.33 30.87
CA ALA A 584 2.81 4.17 29.97
C ALA A 584 2.22 3.40 28.79
N SER A 585 2.98 2.46 28.21
CA SER A 585 2.52 1.62 27.10
C SER A 585 1.39 0.68 27.52
N TYR A 586 1.48 0.08 28.71
CA TYR A 586 0.39 -0.75 29.25
C TYR A 586 -0.88 0.07 29.54
N ALA A 587 -0.74 1.27 30.11
CA ALA A 587 -1.87 2.17 30.30
C ALA A 587 -2.52 2.57 28.97
N ALA A 588 -1.71 2.90 27.96
CA ALA A 588 -2.20 3.19 26.60
C ALA A 588 -2.90 1.97 25.98
N LEU A 589 -2.38 0.77 26.19
CA LEU A 589 -2.98 -0.48 25.71
C LEU A 589 -4.36 -0.72 26.35
N CYS A 590 -4.49 -0.48 27.66
CA CYS A 590 -5.78 -0.53 28.35
C CYS A 590 -6.79 0.46 27.76
N GLN A 591 -6.37 1.71 27.53
CA GLN A 591 -7.24 2.74 26.95
C GLN A 591 -7.64 2.39 25.52
N LYS A 592 -6.72 1.87 24.69
CA LYS A 592 -7.02 1.43 23.32
C LYS A 592 -7.97 0.23 23.30
N GLY A 593 -7.83 -0.73 24.22
CA GLY A 593 -8.79 -1.82 24.37
C GLY A 593 -10.20 -1.33 24.70
N LEU A 594 -10.33 -0.40 25.66
CA LEU A 594 -11.63 0.20 25.99
C LEU A 594 -12.21 1.00 24.82
N ALA A 595 -11.38 1.77 24.11
CA ALA A 595 -11.78 2.50 22.91
C ALA A 595 -12.26 1.56 21.81
N LEU A 596 -11.61 0.39 21.62
CA LEU A 596 -12.02 -0.61 20.65
C LEU A 596 -13.39 -1.20 20.99
N ASN A 597 -13.65 -1.51 22.25
CA ASN A 597 -14.98 -1.96 22.69
C ASN A 597 -16.06 -0.90 22.44
N ALA A 598 -15.76 0.37 22.72
CA ALA A 598 -16.67 1.48 22.44
C ALA A 598 -16.93 1.66 20.93
N ALA A 599 -15.89 1.51 20.09
CA ALA A 599 -16.03 1.58 18.64
C ALA A 599 -16.85 0.42 18.08
N ASP A 600 -16.67 -0.80 18.62
CA ASP A 600 -17.48 -1.97 18.27
C ASP A 600 -18.97 -1.75 18.60
N GLN A 601 -19.27 -1.24 19.81
CA GLN A 601 -20.63 -0.88 20.20
C GLN A 601 -21.22 0.23 19.32
N SER A 602 -20.40 1.22 18.95
CA SER A 602 -20.79 2.30 18.05
C SER A 602 -21.16 1.77 16.67
N ARG A 603 -20.36 0.85 16.10
CA ARG A 603 -20.68 0.15 14.84
C ARG A 603 -22.00 -0.60 14.96
N VAL A 604 -22.19 -1.43 16.00
CA VAL A 604 -23.43 -2.20 16.19
C VAL A 604 -24.65 -1.29 16.29
N ALA A 605 -24.54 -0.19 17.04
CA ALA A 605 -25.61 0.79 17.16
C ALA A 605 -25.90 1.49 15.83
N ALA A 606 -24.86 1.89 15.09
CA ALA A 606 -25.01 2.51 13.77
C ALA A 606 -25.66 1.54 12.77
N ALA A 607 -25.26 0.27 12.78
CA ALA A 607 -25.84 -0.78 11.95
C ALA A 607 -27.32 -0.98 12.27
N GLY A 608 -27.69 -1.08 13.54
CA GLY A 608 -29.09 -1.19 13.97
C GLY A 608 -29.95 -0.01 13.49
N ARG A 609 -29.44 1.23 13.63
CA ARG A 609 -30.14 2.43 13.18
C ARG A 609 -30.24 2.52 11.64
N PHE A 610 -29.20 2.12 10.93
CA PHE A 610 -29.19 2.06 9.46
C PHE A 610 -30.20 1.04 8.93
N LEU A 611 -30.24 -0.16 9.52
CA LEU A 611 -31.22 -1.20 9.20
C LEU A 611 -32.65 -0.72 9.43
N GLN A 612 -32.88 0.06 10.49
CA GLN A 612 -34.16 0.70 10.81
C GLN A 612 -34.49 1.96 9.96
N GLY A 613 -33.60 2.38 9.05
CA GLY A 613 -33.78 3.57 8.22
C GLY A 613 -33.65 4.91 8.97
N GLN A 614 -33.09 4.91 10.17
CA GLN A 614 -32.93 6.10 11.02
C GLN A 614 -31.60 6.84 10.80
N LEU A 615 -30.71 6.27 9.99
CA LEU A 615 -29.36 6.75 9.73
C LEU A 615 -29.04 6.46 8.26
N GLY A 616 -28.39 7.41 7.57
CA GLY A 616 -27.84 7.15 6.23
C GLY A 616 -26.62 6.24 6.28
N ILE A 617 -26.08 5.87 5.12
CA ILE A 617 -24.94 4.95 5.06
C ILE A 617 -23.64 5.54 5.63
N MET A 618 -23.40 6.85 5.46
CA MET A 618 -22.11 7.48 5.78
C MET A 618 -21.70 7.29 7.26
N PRO A 619 -22.56 7.55 8.26
CA PRO A 619 -22.17 7.34 9.65
C PRO A 619 -21.97 5.86 10.02
N LEU A 620 -22.63 4.93 9.31
CA LEU A 620 -22.33 3.49 9.43
C LEU A 620 -20.92 3.18 8.92
N LEU A 621 -20.58 3.63 7.70
CA LEU A 621 -19.26 3.41 7.12
C LEU A 621 -18.15 4.02 7.99
N GLN A 622 -18.37 5.21 8.54
CA GLN A 622 -17.44 5.85 9.49
C GLN A 622 -17.28 5.04 10.78
N ALA A 623 -18.35 4.45 11.32
CA ALA A 623 -18.26 3.61 12.51
C ALA A 623 -17.49 2.31 12.25
N ILE A 624 -17.70 1.68 11.09
CA ILE A 624 -16.93 0.48 10.68
C ILE A 624 -15.45 0.86 10.51
N GLN A 625 -15.16 1.96 9.80
CA GLN A 625 -13.79 2.44 9.60
C GLN A 625 -13.09 2.75 10.93
N LEU A 626 -13.76 3.48 11.84
CA LEU A 626 -13.22 3.83 13.14
C LEU A 626 -12.88 2.59 13.98
N GLN A 627 -13.73 1.57 13.96
CA GLN A 627 -13.43 0.30 14.62
C GLN A 627 -12.17 -0.35 14.02
N CYS A 628 -12.06 -0.41 12.70
CA CYS A 628 -10.89 -0.96 12.02
C CYS A 628 -9.60 -0.23 12.42
N GLU A 629 -9.60 1.11 12.38
CA GLU A 629 -8.44 1.94 12.74
C GLU A 629 -7.99 1.70 14.18
N ILE A 630 -8.93 1.71 15.14
CA ILE A 630 -8.60 1.47 16.55
C ILE A 630 -8.11 0.03 16.77
N TRP A 631 -8.64 -0.95 16.02
CA TRP A 631 -8.21 -2.34 16.13
C TRP A 631 -6.78 -2.53 15.59
N LEU A 632 -6.43 -1.90 14.46
CA LEU A 632 -5.07 -1.92 13.93
C LEU A 632 -4.07 -1.28 14.92
N ASP A 633 -4.42 -0.10 15.47
CA ASP A 633 -3.62 0.57 16.52
C ASP A 633 -3.40 -0.32 17.75
N PHE A 634 -4.44 -1.05 18.17
CA PHE A 634 -4.36 -1.96 19.32
C PHE A 634 -3.38 -3.12 19.06
N ILE A 635 -3.40 -3.70 17.86
CA ILE A 635 -2.49 -4.80 17.47
C ILE A 635 -1.04 -4.30 17.45
N GLU A 636 -0.79 -3.15 16.83
CA GLU A 636 0.55 -2.55 16.77
C GLU A 636 1.10 -2.23 18.16
N LEU A 637 0.28 -1.60 19.02
CA LEU A 637 0.67 -1.27 20.39
C LEU A 637 0.94 -2.53 21.22
N THR A 638 0.17 -3.61 21.01
CA THR A 638 0.39 -4.90 21.67
C THR A 638 1.74 -5.50 21.27
N GLY A 639 2.07 -5.49 19.98
CA GLY A 639 3.37 -5.94 19.48
C GLY A 639 4.53 -5.12 20.05
N ARG A 640 4.44 -3.78 19.97
CA ARG A 640 5.45 -2.87 20.52
C ARG A 640 5.64 -3.06 22.03
N TYR A 641 4.56 -3.26 22.79
CA TYR A 641 4.64 -3.51 24.22
C TYR A 641 5.48 -4.75 24.54
N ASN A 642 5.27 -5.85 23.80
CA ASN A 642 6.03 -7.08 23.97
C ASN A 642 7.49 -6.94 23.52
N GLN A 643 7.77 -6.13 22.50
CA GLN A 643 9.14 -5.77 22.11
C GLN A 643 9.85 -4.98 23.22
N LEU A 644 9.19 -4.00 23.83
CA LEU A 644 9.73 -3.22 24.94
C LEU A 644 10.05 -4.09 26.17
N ILE A 645 9.20 -5.09 26.45
CA ILE A 645 9.47 -6.07 27.52
C ILE A 645 10.76 -6.84 27.22
N ALA A 646 10.91 -7.35 25.99
CA ALA A 646 12.10 -8.09 25.58
C ALA A 646 13.37 -7.24 25.64
N ASP A 647 13.28 -5.98 25.21
CA ASP A 647 14.37 -5.01 25.27
C ASP A 647 14.79 -4.73 26.71
N TYR A 648 13.80 -4.53 27.60
CA TYR A 648 14.04 -4.32 29.02
C TYR A 648 14.75 -5.53 29.64
N VAL A 649 14.23 -6.74 29.45
CA VAL A 649 14.83 -7.97 30.00
C VAL A 649 16.24 -8.18 29.47
N ALA A 650 16.47 -7.98 28.17
CA ALA A 650 17.80 -8.11 27.57
C ALA A 650 18.80 -7.10 28.16
N LEU A 651 18.34 -5.89 28.48
CA LEU A 651 19.13 -4.84 29.12
C LEU A 651 19.47 -5.17 30.58
N VAL A 652 18.48 -5.62 31.37
CA VAL A 652 18.64 -5.75 32.82
C VAL A 652 19.15 -7.12 33.28
N ARG A 653 18.92 -8.16 32.47
CA ARG A 653 19.35 -9.54 32.74
C ARG A 653 19.95 -10.17 31.48
N PRO A 654 21.13 -9.70 31.02
CA PRO A 654 21.81 -10.27 29.87
C PRO A 654 22.28 -11.72 30.11
N ASP A 655 22.33 -12.15 31.37
CA ASP A 655 22.79 -13.46 31.83
C ASP A 655 21.80 -14.62 31.64
N LEU A 656 20.51 -14.33 31.41
CA LEU A 656 19.49 -15.39 31.33
C LEU A 656 19.75 -16.35 30.16
N ASN A 657 19.52 -17.64 30.42
CA ASN A 657 19.38 -18.61 29.34
C ASN A 657 18.05 -18.42 28.60
N GLU A 658 17.82 -19.16 27.51
CA GLU A 658 16.66 -19.00 26.64
C GLU A 658 15.32 -19.21 27.38
N THR A 659 15.24 -20.23 28.23
CA THR A 659 14.01 -20.56 28.97
C THR A 659 13.70 -19.52 30.04
N GLU A 660 14.73 -19.08 30.77
CA GLU A 660 14.60 -18.01 31.76
C GLU A 660 14.23 -16.69 31.11
N PHE A 661 14.79 -16.39 29.93
CA PHE A 661 14.47 -15.18 29.18
C PHE A 661 13.00 -15.19 28.72
N LEU A 662 12.50 -16.30 28.17
CA LEU A 662 11.09 -16.47 27.79
C LEU A 662 10.16 -16.25 28.98
N THR A 663 10.48 -16.89 30.10
CA THR A 663 9.72 -16.75 31.34
C THR A 663 9.71 -15.30 31.82
N ALA A 664 10.86 -14.63 31.75
CA ALA A 664 11.01 -13.24 32.15
C ALA A 664 10.20 -12.28 31.25
N ILE A 665 10.04 -12.57 29.96
CA ILE A 665 9.20 -11.76 29.05
C ILE A 665 7.70 -12.16 29.08
N GLY A 666 7.29 -13.01 30.02
CA GLY A 666 5.88 -13.40 30.20
C GLY A 666 5.42 -14.54 29.30
N ILE A 667 6.32 -15.24 28.62
CA ILE A 667 6.01 -16.43 27.82
C ILE A 667 6.21 -17.68 28.67
N VAL A 668 5.12 -18.35 29.02
CA VAL A 668 5.15 -19.62 29.74
C VAL A 668 5.46 -20.74 28.74
N PRO A 669 6.56 -21.50 28.91
CA PRO A 669 6.82 -22.68 28.09
C PRO A 669 5.65 -23.66 28.25
N GLN A 670 5.04 -24.07 27.13
CA GLN A 670 4.01 -25.12 27.12
C GLN A 670 4.62 -26.51 27.20
#